data_AF-A0A7X9EZ14-F1
#
_entry.id   AF-A0A7X9EZ14-F1
#
_cell.length_a   1.000
_cell.length_b   1.000
_cell.length_c   1.000
_cell.angle_alpha   90.00
_cell.angle_beta   90.00
_cell.angle_gamma   90.00
#
_symmetry.space_group_name_H-M   'P 1'
#
loop_
_entity.id
_entity.type
_entity.pdbx_description
1 polymer ?
#
loop_
_entity_poly.entity_id
_entity_poly.type
_entity_poly.pdbx_seq_one_letter_code
_entity_poly.pdbx_strand_id
1 'polypeptide(L)'
;MDNWIVFEDAFDTKNLSSKETVFTIGNGYLGTRGTFEEGFPGETSATLLHGVFNDAPNSFSELANTPNWLDLRFYFNGQIFRLDEGKIVSYQRSLDLHHGTLKREVTWLSPAGKTLRFTYERFASLAEEHLLALRCQVTSVDYCGPLEIRSSVTGHVDNNGWTHWDYLGQGSNDAKIAYLCLKTRKTNIALCEAFDLNISGEASCQEEYWDSLGAPERVFKTTLQSDQTICVEKLVSVFTSRDGSDPQKSAMAALRSAKAKGYAALWEEHCSRWEEEWKYSNIQIEGDDKADRSLRYGLFQLLIAAPRHDERVSIAAKSLSGFGYHGHVFWDTEIFILPFFTYTRPEIANNLLRYRYHTLEGARKKAREKGYEGACYAWESAATGEETTPRWALLPNGGLVHIWCGDIELHITVDVVYAIDQYWRMTGDDDFMLKFGAEIILETARFWGSRVEWNEGKDCYEISDVIGPDENHDHVNNNAYTNCMVRWNLQKGLEILDWLQKNAAEKAAQLERKLDLSTQRLHHWKAIIEKIYTGFDETSGLFEQFTGFFDLQPLDLSSLEPRTRSVQSMLGIEGAQKVQVIKQPDVLMLLYLLDHHYDEKVLRANWDYYAHRTDLTYGSSLGPAIQSILAARVGDIDEAYRLFMLAAGTDLEDKRGNAAEGIHAATHGGLWQACVFGFGGLRITPEGPVAFPHLPQGWKRLQFGISYRGKRYEFDLHADSKQAVQPVRKATSFQKCTKDISISGAIFDLDGVITDTSEFHYLAWKRLADEEEIPFDRSKNDALRGISRLESLKKILDGRVFSDEQMQNMMERKNLYYQDYLSRLGKENLLPGVLDFILDAKRQGVKLAVGSASKNTRSVLEKLGIWELFDAVADGFSVVRVKPAPDLFLHASSQLNLPPQSCAVFEDAEAGIQAALDGKFWAVGVGPVKRVGKAHLVIPGFEEMNWKEFMDRLRNGNR
;
A
#
# COMPACT_ATOMS: atom_id res chain seq x y z
N MET A 1 -10.22 0.23 -30.58
CA MET A 1 -9.28 1.18 -29.98
C MET A 1 -8.48 0.43 -28.93
N ASP A 2 -7.33 0.92 -28.50
CA ASP A 2 -6.65 0.31 -27.36
C ASP A 2 -7.46 0.61 -26.08
N ASN A 3 -8.05 -0.41 -25.45
CA ASN A 3 -8.87 -0.27 -24.23
C ASN A 3 -8.03 0.12 -22.99
N TRP A 4 -6.71 0.28 -23.15
CA TRP A 4 -5.79 0.80 -22.13
C TRP A 4 -5.70 2.32 -22.07
N ILE A 5 -6.32 3.06 -23.00
CA ILE A 5 -6.17 4.52 -23.04
C ILE A 5 -7.50 5.23 -22.75
N VAL A 6 -7.45 6.21 -21.84
CA VAL A 6 -8.52 7.18 -21.58
C VAL A 6 -8.16 8.51 -22.24
N PHE A 7 -9.03 9.06 -23.08
CA PHE A 7 -8.74 10.25 -23.89
C PHE A 7 -9.66 11.43 -23.58
N GLU A 8 -9.14 12.62 -23.83
CA GLU A 8 -9.84 13.88 -23.93
C GLU A 8 -9.31 14.62 -25.18
N ASP A 9 -10.11 14.64 -26.24
CA ASP A 9 -9.70 15.15 -27.56
C ASP A 9 -10.01 16.66 -27.76
N ALA A 10 -10.53 17.32 -26.73
CA ALA A 10 -10.82 18.75 -26.77
C ALA A 10 -10.69 19.35 -25.37
N PHE A 11 -10.13 20.55 -25.31
CA PHE A 11 -10.06 21.31 -24.08
C PHE A 11 -11.43 21.95 -23.78
N ASP A 12 -12.07 21.54 -22.67
CA ASP A 12 -13.34 22.09 -22.19
C ASP A 12 -13.23 22.48 -20.71
N THR A 13 -13.47 23.76 -20.42
CA THR A 13 -13.38 24.31 -19.06
C THR A 13 -14.58 23.93 -18.18
N LYS A 14 -15.71 23.48 -18.75
CA LYS A 14 -16.91 23.13 -17.98
C LYS A 14 -16.69 22.00 -16.99
N ASN A 15 -15.80 21.06 -17.34
CA ASN A 15 -15.54 19.85 -16.58
C ASN A 15 -14.12 19.82 -16.01
N LEU A 16 -13.44 20.98 -15.93
CA LEU A 16 -12.02 21.09 -15.59
C LEU A 16 -11.61 20.24 -14.37
N SER A 17 -12.22 20.50 -13.21
CA SER A 17 -11.88 19.80 -11.95
C SER A 17 -12.21 18.31 -11.98
N SER A 18 -13.29 17.90 -12.66
CA SER A 18 -13.61 16.48 -12.83
C SER A 18 -12.57 15.77 -13.69
N LYS A 19 -12.06 16.44 -14.73
CA LYS A 19 -11.04 15.88 -15.63
C LYS A 19 -9.68 15.83 -14.97
N GLU A 20 -9.33 16.82 -14.16
CA GLU A 20 -8.15 16.75 -13.29
C GLU A 20 -8.18 15.50 -12.38
N THR A 21 -9.32 15.17 -11.78
CA THR A 21 -9.50 13.91 -11.05
C THR A 21 -9.29 12.71 -11.97
N VAL A 22 -9.97 12.68 -13.12
CA VAL A 22 -9.93 11.53 -14.04
C VAL A 22 -8.51 11.19 -14.47
N PHE A 23 -7.69 12.22 -14.71
CA PHE A 23 -6.32 12.11 -15.18
C PHE A 23 -5.27 12.07 -14.05
N THR A 24 -5.68 11.75 -12.81
CA THR A 24 -4.76 11.55 -11.68
C THR A 24 -3.83 10.36 -11.95
N ILE A 25 -2.54 10.54 -11.65
CA ILE A 25 -1.51 9.49 -11.66
C ILE A 25 -0.89 9.37 -10.26
N GLY A 26 -0.26 8.24 -9.95
CA GLY A 26 0.34 7.97 -8.64
C GLY A 26 1.05 6.63 -8.61
N ASN A 27 1.57 6.26 -7.45
CA ASN A 27 2.42 5.07 -7.29
C ASN A 27 2.27 4.34 -5.94
N GLY A 28 1.28 4.72 -5.14
CA GLY A 28 1.04 4.15 -3.82
C GLY A 28 1.76 4.85 -2.67
N TYR A 29 2.67 5.78 -2.95
CA TYR A 29 3.21 6.72 -1.97
C TYR A 29 2.50 8.08 -2.08
N LEU A 30 2.32 8.54 -3.32
CA LEU A 30 1.63 9.78 -3.65
C LEU A 30 0.65 9.63 -4.81
N GLY A 31 -0.28 10.59 -4.90
CA GLY A 31 -1.13 10.84 -6.05
C GLY A 31 -1.06 12.30 -6.45
N THR A 32 -1.06 12.58 -7.76
CA THR A 32 -1.00 13.94 -8.31
C THR A 32 -2.06 14.10 -9.38
N ARG A 33 -2.88 15.16 -9.24
CA ARG A 33 -4.01 15.43 -10.13
C ARG A 33 -3.54 15.71 -11.55
N GLY A 34 -4.44 15.51 -12.50
CA GLY A 34 -4.21 15.74 -13.93
C GLY A 34 -4.14 17.22 -14.35
N THR A 35 -3.69 18.14 -13.48
CA THR A 35 -3.58 19.59 -13.79
C THR A 35 -2.48 19.90 -14.81
N PHE A 36 -2.43 21.14 -15.29
CA PHE A 36 -1.54 21.54 -16.39
C PHE A 36 -0.17 22.03 -15.88
N GLU A 37 0.89 21.70 -16.61
CA GLU A 37 2.27 22.02 -16.25
C GLU A 37 2.55 23.54 -16.19
N GLU A 38 1.89 24.31 -17.05
CA GLU A 38 1.96 25.77 -17.14
C GLU A 38 1.04 26.49 -16.13
N GLY A 39 0.15 25.74 -15.47
CA GLY A 39 -0.94 26.23 -14.63
C GLY A 39 -2.10 26.85 -15.41
N PHE A 40 -3.30 26.83 -14.81
CA PHE A 40 -4.53 27.35 -15.42
C PHE A 40 -5.47 28.02 -14.41
N PRO A 41 -6.18 29.12 -14.75
CA PRO A 41 -7.11 29.75 -13.82
C PRO A 41 -8.26 28.84 -13.41
N GLY A 42 -8.46 28.66 -12.11
CA GLY A 42 -9.51 27.82 -11.56
C GLY A 42 -9.19 26.32 -11.55
N GLU A 43 -7.97 25.92 -11.91
CA GLU A 43 -7.52 24.54 -11.71
C GLU A 43 -7.43 24.21 -10.22
N THR A 44 -7.60 22.94 -9.88
CA THR A 44 -7.41 22.44 -8.51
C THR A 44 -6.18 21.55 -8.47
N SER A 45 -4.99 22.15 -8.47
CA SER A 45 -3.74 21.37 -8.41
C SER A 45 -3.54 20.77 -7.04
N ALA A 46 -3.36 19.45 -7.00
CA ALA A 46 -3.01 18.76 -5.76
C ALA A 46 -2.01 17.64 -6.01
N THR A 47 -1.05 17.54 -5.09
CA THR A 47 -0.25 16.34 -4.87
C THR A 47 -0.41 15.94 -3.42
N LEU A 48 -0.90 14.71 -3.19
CA LEU A 48 -1.26 14.20 -1.88
C LEU A 48 -0.40 12.98 -1.56
N LEU A 49 0.17 12.94 -0.37
CA LEU A 49 1.02 11.86 0.12
C LEU A 49 0.32 11.13 1.26
N HIS A 50 0.44 9.80 1.26
CA HIS A 50 -0.09 8.99 2.36
C HIS A 50 0.48 9.40 3.72
N GLY A 51 -0.40 9.58 4.70
CA GLY A 51 -0.02 9.84 6.09
C GLY A 51 0.55 11.23 6.38
N VAL A 52 0.54 12.16 5.42
CA VAL A 52 0.96 13.55 5.59
C VAL A 52 -0.25 14.42 5.96
N PHE A 53 -0.80 14.16 7.14
CA PHE A 53 -1.95 14.91 7.67
C PHE A 53 -1.52 16.18 8.39
N ASN A 54 -2.37 17.21 8.37
CA ASN A 54 -2.27 18.39 9.22
C ASN A 54 -3.65 18.92 9.55
N ASP A 55 -3.82 19.52 10.74
CA ASP A 55 -5.12 20.05 11.13
C ASP A 55 -5.41 21.42 10.49
N ALA A 56 -6.62 21.58 9.97
CA ALA A 56 -7.16 22.87 9.56
C ALA A 56 -7.50 23.74 10.81
N PRO A 57 -7.70 25.06 10.68
CA PRO A 57 -7.99 25.93 11.82
C PRO A 57 -9.25 25.57 12.64
N ASN A 58 -10.19 24.80 12.06
CA ASN A 58 -11.38 24.26 12.74
C ASN A 58 -11.16 22.84 13.30
N SER A 59 -9.91 22.40 13.42
CA SER A 59 -9.46 21.19 14.13
C SER A 59 -9.89 19.84 13.54
N PHE A 60 -10.31 19.78 12.26
CA PHE A 60 -10.34 18.50 11.54
C PHE A 60 -8.98 18.27 10.87
N SER A 61 -8.54 17.00 10.85
CA SER A 61 -7.32 16.59 10.16
C SER A 61 -7.61 16.45 8.67
N GLU A 62 -6.66 16.78 7.82
CA GLU A 62 -6.75 16.48 6.39
C GLU A 62 -5.36 16.25 5.79
N LEU A 63 -5.29 15.53 4.67
CA LEU A 63 -4.04 15.41 3.91
C LEU A 63 -3.59 16.77 3.40
N ALA A 64 -2.37 17.18 3.74
CA ALA A 64 -1.82 18.45 3.29
C ALA A 64 -1.41 18.37 1.81
N ASN A 65 -1.91 19.30 0.98
CA ASN A 65 -1.44 19.46 -0.40
C ASN A 65 0.06 19.80 -0.40
N THR A 66 0.89 18.99 -1.04
CA THR A 66 2.34 19.19 -1.08
C THR A 66 2.74 20.22 -2.14
N PRO A 67 3.99 20.72 -2.13
CA PRO A 67 4.45 21.65 -3.15
C PRO A 67 4.12 21.17 -4.57
N ASN A 68 3.76 22.12 -5.44
CA ASN A 68 3.41 21.78 -6.81
C ASN A 68 4.70 21.53 -7.63
N TRP A 69 4.94 20.26 -7.92
CA TRP A 69 6.08 19.78 -8.69
C TRP A 69 5.94 19.97 -10.21
N LEU A 70 4.75 20.30 -10.72
CA LEU A 70 4.47 20.31 -12.16
C LEU A 70 4.98 21.56 -12.89
N ASP A 71 5.27 22.66 -12.17
CA ASP A 71 5.58 23.97 -12.76
C ASP A 71 6.64 23.86 -13.87
N LEU A 72 6.24 24.06 -15.12
CA LEU A 72 7.08 24.12 -16.30
C LEU A 72 6.48 25.11 -17.32
N ARG A 73 7.07 26.31 -17.36
CA ARG A 73 6.57 27.46 -18.11
C ARG A 73 7.50 27.78 -19.27
N PHE A 74 6.92 28.09 -20.42
CA PHE A 74 7.64 28.47 -21.64
C PHE A 74 7.28 29.90 -22.05
N TYR A 75 8.30 30.73 -22.26
CA TYR A 75 8.17 32.10 -22.72
C TYR A 75 8.84 32.26 -24.10
N PHE A 76 8.08 32.77 -25.06
CA PHE A 76 8.48 32.99 -26.45
C PHE A 76 8.51 34.50 -26.70
N ASN A 77 9.72 35.07 -26.82
CA ASN A 77 9.88 36.52 -26.95
C ASN A 77 9.16 37.31 -25.83
N GLY A 78 9.23 36.81 -24.60
CA GLY A 78 8.57 37.38 -23.41
C GLY A 78 7.10 37.01 -23.22
N GLN A 79 6.47 36.32 -24.18
CA GLN A 79 5.09 35.86 -24.06
C GLN A 79 5.01 34.42 -23.55
N ILE A 80 4.24 34.18 -22.49
CA ILE A 80 4.06 32.84 -21.91
C ILE A 80 3.07 31.98 -22.72
N PHE A 81 3.33 30.68 -22.83
CA PHE A 81 2.33 29.72 -23.28
C PHE A 81 1.28 29.49 -22.19
N ARG A 82 0.00 29.71 -22.53
CA ARG A 82 -1.14 29.45 -21.65
C ARG A 82 -2.34 28.98 -22.46
N LEU A 83 -3.20 28.15 -21.87
CA LEU A 83 -4.41 27.65 -22.54
C LEU A 83 -5.53 28.70 -22.63
N ASP A 84 -5.55 29.69 -21.75
CA ASP A 84 -6.51 30.80 -21.72
C ASP A 84 -6.07 32.03 -22.52
N GLU A 85 -4.85 32.02 -23.08
CA GLU A 85 -4.34 33.07 -23.96
C GLU A 85 -4.00 32.51 -25.36
N GLY A 86 -4.29 33.25 -26.42
CA GLY A 86 -4.07 32.79 -27.80
C GLY A 86 -5.18 31.85 -28.29
N LYS A 87 -4.84 30.95 -29.21
CA LYS A 87 -5.78 29.99 -29.80
C LYS A 87 -5.21 28.58 -29.77
N ILE A 88 -5.98 27.65 -29.19
CA ILE A 88 -5.72 26.22 -29.27
C ILE A 88 -6.13 25.72 -30.66
N VAL A 89 -5.15 25.28 -31.45
CA VAL A 89 -5.35 24.74 -32.81
C VAL A 89 -5.71 23.26 -32.73
N SER A 90 -5.04 22.51 -31.86
CA SER A 90 -5.35 21.12 -31.54
C SER A 90 -5.02 20.85 -30.09
N TYR A 91 -5.77 19.94 -29.46
CA TYR A 91 -5.58 19.50 -28.09
C TYR A 91 -5.86 18.01 -28.00
N GLN A 92 -5.02 17.29 -27.28
CA GLN A 92 -5.30 15.92 -26.86
C GLN A 92 -4.66 15.68 -25.51
N ARG A 93 -5.38 15.06 -24.58
CA ARG A 93 -4.83 14.53 -23.34
C ARG A 93 -5.22 13.07 -23.22
N SER A 94 -4.27 12.20 -22.87
CA SER A 94 -4.49 10.77 -22.76
C SER A 94 -3.79 10.20 -21.54
N LEU A 95 -4.49 9.34 -20.79
CA LEU A 95 -3.92 8.53 -19.73
C LEU A 95 -3.74 7.10 -20.26
N ASP A 96 -2.50 6.66 -20.34
CA ASP A 96 -2.14 5.27 -20.57
C ASP A 96 -2.24 4.52 -19.23
N LEU A 97 -3.27 3.67 -19.11
CA LEU A 97 -3.51 2.84 -17.93
C LEU A 97 -2.53 1.67 -17.86
N HIS A 98 -2.00 1.22 -19.00
CA HIS A 98 -1.07 0.09 -19.04
C HIS A 98 0.28 0.48 -18.44
N HIS A 99 0.73 1.71 -18.65
CA HIS A 99 2.01 2.22 -18.13
C HIS A 99 1.85 3.45 -17.21
N GLY A 100 0.67 3.71 -16.65
CA GLY A 100 0.41 4.81 -15.71
C GLY A 100 0.95 6.18 -16.10
N THR A 101 0.80 6.56 -17.37
CA THR A 101 1.42 7.77 -17.93
C THR A 101 0.40 8.74 -18.47
N LEU A 102 0.52 9.99 -18.06
CA LEU A 102 -0.29 11.08 -18.58
C LEU A 102 0.46 11.78 -19.71
N LYS A 103 -0.16 11.81 -20.89
CA LYS A 103 0.36 12.51 -22.07
C LYS A 103 -0.58 13.64 -22.46
N ARG A 104 -0.03 14.77 -22.89
CA ARG A 104 -0.79 15.90 -23.44
C ARG A 104 -0.09 16.48 -24.65
N GLU A 105 -0.84 16.67 -25.73
CA GLU A 105 -0.39 17.29 -26.98
C GLU A 105 -1.20 18.54 -27.26
N VAL A 106 -0.52 19.67 -27.47
CA VAL A 106 -1.17 20.96 -27.74
C VAL A 106 -0.48 21.63 -28.92
N THR A 107 -1.25 22.01 -29.94
CA THR A 107 -0.78 22.99 -30.94
C THR A 107 -1.40 24.33 -30.61
N TRP A 108 -0.54 25.32 -30.32
CA TRP A 108 -0.93 26.64 -29.85
C TRP A 108 -0.52 27.70 -30.84
N LEU A 109 -1.47 28.56 -31.23
CA LEU A 109 -1.23 29.79 -31.94
C LEU A 109 -1.19 30.93 -30.93
N SER A 110 -0.01 31.50 -30.73
CA SER A 110 0.20 32.61 -29.81
C SER A 110 -0.58 33.86 -30.24
N PRO A 111 -0.89 34.77 -29.31
CA PRO A 111 -1.43 36.09 -29.63
C PRO A 111 -0.57 36.91 -30.61
N ALA A 112 0.75 36.64 -30.68
CA ALA A 112 1.66 37.24 -31.66
C ALA A 112 1.60 36.58 -33.05
N GLY A 113 0.71 35.60 -33.26
CA GLY A 113 0.51 34.92 -34.55
C GLY A 113 1.57 33.86 -34.87
N LYS A 114 2.19 33.26 -33.85
CA LYS A 114 3.23 32.23 -33.99
C LYS A 114 2.75 30.89 -33.45
N THR A 115 3.08 29.82 -34.17
CA THR A 115 2.57 28.48 -33.92
C THR A 115 3.64 27.59 -33.30
N LEU A 116 3.31 26.96 -32.19
CA LEU A 116 4.15 26.03 -31.45
C LEU A 116 3.37 24.75 -31.15
N ARG A 117 4.08 23.62 -31.07
CA ARG A 117 3.54 22.36 -30.60
C ARG A 117 4.24 21.94 -29.31
N PHE A 118 3.45 21.49 -28.36
CA PHE A 118 3.91 20.96 -27.08
C PHE A 118 3.47 19.51 -26.94
N THR A 119 4.38 18.65 -26.52
CA THR A 119 4.09 17.26 -26.15
C THR A 119 4.64 17.01 -24.76
N TYR A 120 3.73 16.89 -23.79
CA TYR A 120 4.03 16.59 -22.39
C TYR A 120 3.79 15.11 -22.12
N GLU A 121 4.68 14.49 -21.34
CA GLU A 121 4.56 13.12 -20.85
C GLU A 121 5.07 13.06 -19.41
N ARG A 122 4.24 12.58 -18.49
CA ARG A 122 4.63 12.47 -17.08
C ARG A 122 4.13 11.20 -16.41
N PHE A 123 4.92 10.72 -15.45
CA PHE A 123 4.62 9.53 -14.66
C PHE A 123 5.12 9.69 -13.21
N ALA A 124 4.39 9.07 -12.28
CA ALA A 124 4.86 8.81 -10.92
C ALA A 124 5.52 7.42 -10.92
N SER A 125 6.82 7.34 -10.59
CA SER A 125 7.56 6.09 -10.76
C SER A 125 7.00 4.99 -9.85
N LEU A 126 6.65 3.83 -10.43
CA LEU A 126 6.26 2.64 -9.69
C LEU A 126 7.49 1.81 -9.27
N ALA A 127 8.64 2.06 -9.90
CA ALA A 127 9.92 1.43 -9.56
C ALA A 127 10.61 2.12 -8.38
N GLU A 128 10.45 3.43 -8.25
CA GLU A 128 11.07 4.27 -7.23
C GLU A 128 9.98 5.20 -6.66
N GLU A 129 9.37 4.84 -5.53
CA GLU A 129 8.13 5.46 -5.05
C GLU A 129 8.25 6.97 -4.73
N HIS A 130 9.46 7.46 -4.48
CA HIS A 130 9.75 8.86 -4.19
C HIS A 130 10.03 9.71 -5.44
N LEU A 131 9.97 9.15 -6.65
CA LEU A 131 10.38 9.82 -7.90
C LEU A 131 9.21 10.15 -8.83
N LEU A 132 9.19 11.38 -9.31
CA LEU A 132 8.29 11.91 -10.33
C LEU A 132 9.11 12.37 -11.55
N ALA A 133 8.57 12.15 -12.75
CA ALA A 133 9.24 12.51 -13.99
C ALA A 133 8.27 13.18 -14.96
N LEU A 134 8.71 14.25 -15.60
CA LEU A 134 8.00 15.01 -16.62
C LEU A 134 8.94 15.26 -17.80
N ARG A 135 8.47 15.03 -19.02
CA ARG A 135 9.15 15.39 -20.26
C ARG A 135 8.24 16.30 -21.07
N CYS A 136 8.79 17.37 -21.63
CA CYS A 136 8.11 18.24 -22.57
C CYS A 136 8.97 18.43 -23.82
N GLN A 137 8.41 18.14 -24.99
CA GLN A 137 8.96 18.54 -26.27
C GLN A 137 8.25 19.79 -26.76
N VAL A 138 8.99 20.87 -27.00
CA VAL A 138 8.49 22.10 -27.62
C VAL A 138 9.05 22.20 -29.04
N THR A 139 8.16 22.14 -30.03
CA THR A 139 8.49 22.22 -31.44
C THR A 139 7.99 23.53 -32.03
N SER A 140 8.90 24.26 -32.68
CA SER A 140 8.50 25.41 -33.48
C SER A 140 7.86 24.95 -34.79
N VAL A 141 6.69 25.51 -35.13
CA VAL A 141 6.08 25.33 -36.46
C VAL A 141 6.46 26.49 -37.38
N ASP A 142 6.42 27.73 -36.89
CA ASP A 142 6.74 28.94 -37.67
C ASP A 142 7.45 30.05 -36.85
N TYR A 143 7.92 29.68 -35.65
CA TYR A 143 8.60 30.56 -34.71
C TYR A 143 10.12 30.48 -34.86
N CYS A 144 10.78 31.63 -34.83
CA CYS A 144 12.22 31.71 -34.69
C CYS A 144 12.54 32.88 -33.77
N GLY A 145 13.22 32.61 -32.65
CA GLY A 145 13.52 33.65 -31.68
C GLY A 145 13.87 33.13 -30.28
N PRO A 146 13.97 34.04 -29.29
CA PRO A 146 14.32 33.70 -27.92
C PRO A 146 13.29 32.75 -27.28
N LEU A 147 13.79 31.74 -26.59
CA LEU A 147 13.01 30.82 -25.76
C LEU A 147 13.55 30.89 -24.34
N GLU A 148 12.66 31.14 -23.38
CA GLU A 148 12.97 31.05 -21.97
C GLU A 148 12.08 29.99 -21.31
N ILE A 149 12.70 29.06 -20.59
CA ILE A 149 12.05 27.93 -19.92
C ILE A 149 12.26 28.14 -18.42
N ARG A 150 11.19 28.13 -17.66
CA ARG A 150 11.23 28.25 -16.20
C ARG A 150 10.55 27.05 -15.56
N SER A 151 11.11 26.55 -14.47
CA SER A 151 10.46 25.52 -13.67
C SER A 151 10.87 25.63 -12.21
N SER A 152 9.93 25.30 -11.33
CA SER A 152 10.07 25.35 -9.88
C SER A 152 9.43 24.13 -9.20
N VAL A 153 9.64 24.01 -7.89
CA VAL A 153 8.73 23.34 -6.98
C VAL A 153 8.16 24.42 -6.06
N THR A 154 6.85 24.68 -6.12
CA THR A 154 6.25 25.83 -5.40
C THR A 154 5.49 25.37 -4.17
N GLY A 155 5.88 25.89 -3.00
CA GLY A 155 5.22 25.67 -1.72
C GLY A 155 3.99 26.56 -1.48
N HIS A 156 3.65 27.43 -2.42
CA HIS A 156 2.46 28.30 -2.35
C HIS A 156 1.20 27.50 -2.76
N VAL A 157 0.87 26.52 -1.93
CA VAL A 157 -0.26 25.60 -2.12
C VAL A 157 -1.19 25.66 -0.92
N ASP A 158 -2.47 25.37 -1.17
CA ASP A 158 -3.49 25.30 -0.14
C ASP A 158 -4.45 24.13 -0.38
N ASN A 159 -5.21 23.81 0.68
CA ASN A 159 -6.42 23.01 0.62
C ASN A 159 -7.60 23.98 0.74
N ASN A 160 -8.25 24.33 -0.38
CA ASN A 160 -9.44 25.19 -0.41
C ASN A 160 -9.28 26.50 0.40
N GLY A 161 -8.11 27.14 0.29
CA GLY A 161 -7.75 28.39 0.97
C GLY A 161 -6.98 28.22 2.29
N TRP A 162 -6.71 26.99 2.76
CA TRP A 162 -5.92 26.75 3.97
C TRP A 162 -4.50 26.27 3.67
N THR A 163 -3.50 26.99 4.18
CA THR A 163 -2.08 26.59 4.07
C THR A 163 -1.67 25.70 5.24
N HIS A 164 -1.07 24.55 4.95
CA HIS A 164 -0.65 23.57 5.97
C HIS A 164 0.84 23.60 6.32
N TRP A 165 1.62 24.41 5.61
CA TRP A 165 3.08 24.38 5.65
C TRP A 165 3.70 25.65 6.26
N ASP A 166 4.81 25.44 6.97
CA ASP A 166 5.79 26.45 7.36
C ASP A 166 7.07 26.23 6.55
N TYR A 167 7.72 27.33 6.16
CA TYR A 167 8.97 27.29 5.42
C TYR A 167 10.14 26.84 6.31
N LEU A 168 10.97 25.90 5.83
CA LEU A 168 12.21 25.50 6.50
C LEU A 168 13.46 25.98 5.77
N GLY A 169 13.49 25.91 4.45
CA GLY A 169 14.67 26.25 3.67
C GLY A 169 14.52 25.92 2.19
N GLN A 170 15.37 26.50 1.35
CA GLN A 170 15.50 26.18 -0.06
C GLN A 170 16.94 26.43 -0.52
N GLY A 171 17.30 25.93 -1.70
CA GLY A 171 18.59 26.24 -2.30
C GLY A 171 18.88 25.44 -3.55
N SER A 172 20.11 25.57 -4.05
CA SER A 172 20.67 24.78 -5.14
C SER A 172 22.09 24.32 -4.81
N ASN A 173 22.52 23.19 -5.38
CA ASN A 173 23.89 22.69 -5.25
C ASN A 173 24.72 22.83 -6.55
N ASP A 174 26.00 22.47 -6.49
CA ASP A 174 26.92 22.50 -7.65
C ASP A 174 26.52 21.54 -8.78
N ALA A 175 25.77 20.48 -8.46
CA ALA A 175 25.20 19.55 -9.43
C ALA A 175 23.91 20.07 -10.09
N LYS A 176 23.58 21.36 -9.85
CA LYS A 176 22.44 22.09 -10.41
C LYS A 176 21.07 21.55 -9.98
N ILE A 177 21.04 20.82 -8.88
CA ILE A 177 19.81 20.35 -8.23
C ILE A 177 19.33 21.45 -7.28
N ALA A 178 18.09 21.87 -7.45
CA ALA A 178 17.39 22.79 -6.54
C ALA A 178 16.45 22.02 -5.61
N TYR A 179 16.15 22.58 -4.44
CA TYR A 179 15.26 21.95 -3.46
C TYR A 179 14.45 22.97 -2.65
N LEU A 180 13.31 22.52 -2.13
CA LEU A 180 12.45 23.23 -1.19
C LEU A 180 12.13 22.31 0.00
N CYS A 181 12.32 22.81 1.22
CA CYS A 181 12.00 22.14 2.47
C CYS A 181 10.89 22.90 3.20
N LEU A 182 9.85 22.17 3.61
CA LEU A 182 8.72 22.66 4.39
C LEU A 182 8.47 21.78 5.61
N LYS A 183 7.64 22.26 6.54
CA LYS A 183 7.16 21.49 7.69
C LYS A 183 5.68 21.71 7.90
N THR A 184 4.91 20.67 8.19
CA THR A 184 3.50 20.85 8.54
C THR A 184 3.36 21.63 9.86
N ARG A 185 2.36 22.52 9.93
CA ARG A 185 2.17 23.49 11.02
C ARG A 185 1.85 22.86 12.37
N LYS A 186 1.09 21.77 12.38
CA LYS A 186 0.58 21.11 13.60
C LYS A 186 1.25 19.78 13.86
N THR A 187 1.38 18.95 12.83
CA THR A 187 1.90 17.59 12.96
C THR A 187 3.43 17.51 12.86
N ASN A 188 4.11 18.61 12.53
CA ASN A 188 5.58 18.73 12.45
C ASN A 188 6.26 17.72 11.50
N ILE A 189 5.54 17.27 10.47
CA ILE A 189 6.09 16.42 9.41
C ILE A 189 6.93 17.32 8.51
N ALA A 190 8.24 17.06 8.44
CA ALA A 190 9.11 17.75 7.50
C ALA A 190 9.01 17.11 6.12
N LEU A 191 9.05 17.90 5.07
CA LEU A 191 9.01 17.47 3.67
C LEU A 191 10.11 18.19 2.90
N CYS A 192 10.77 17.47 1.99
CA CYS A 192 11.68 18.07 1.01
C CYS A 192 11.36 17.56 -0.39
N GLU A 193 11.22 18.50 -1.33
CA GLU A 193 11.23 18.21 -2.76
C GLU A 193 12.52 18.73 -3.37
N ALA A 194 13.22 17.88 -4.12
CA ALA A 194 14.38 18.27 -4.91
C ALA A 194 14.08 18.05 -6.40
N PHE A 195 14.52 18.96 -7.26
CA PHE A 195 14.30 18.87 -8.70
C PHE A 195 15.52 19.24 -9.54
N ASP A 196 15.57 18.67 -10.74
CA ASP A 196 16.58 18.88 -11.77
C ASP A 196 15.91 19.07 -13.13
N LEU A 197 16.59 19.80 -14.01
CA LEU A 197 16.17 20.02 -15.40
C LEU A 197 17.30 19.62 -16.33
N ASN A 198 16.99 18.72 -17.26
CA ASN A 198 17.86 18.33 -18.36
C ASN A 198 17.25 18.83 -19.67
N ILE A 199 18.01 19.61 -20.45
CA ILE A 199 17.56 20.17 -21.72
C ILE A 199 18.43 19.61 -22.85
N SER A 200 17.78 19.22 -23.94
CA SER A 200 18.44 18.72 -25.14
C SER A 200 17.77 19.25 -26.40
N GLY A 201 18.52 19.23 -27.50
CA GLY A 201 18.06 19.75 -28.80
C GLY A 201 18.49 21.19 -29.08
N GLU A 202 19.20 21.86 -28.16
CA GLU A 202 19.81 23.17 -28.36
C GLU A 202 21.33 23.13 -28.63
N ALA A 203 21.86 24.21 -29.23
CA ALA A 203 23.29 24.39 -29.49
C ALA A 203 24.03 25.15 -28.36
N SER A 204 23.31 26.03 -27.64
CA SER A 204 23.84 26.80 -26.51
C SER A 204 22.70 27.25 -25.62
N CYS A 205 22.84 27.11 -24.30
CA CYS A 205 21.88 27.58 -23.31
C CYS A 205 22.59 28.35 -22.19
N GLN A 206 21.97 29.44 -21.73
CA GLN A 206 22.30 30.06 -20.45
C GLN A 206 21.36 29.52 -19.39
N GLU A 207 21.91 29.22 -18.22
CA GLU A 207 21.16 28.65 -17.11
C GLU A 207 21.38 29.50 -15.87
N GLU A 208 20.29 29.83 -15.19
CA GLU A 208 20.25 30.66 -13.99
C GLU A 208 19.47 29.94 -12.88
N TYR A 209 19.83 30.24 -11.63
CA TYR A 209 19.06 29.88 -10.44
C TYR A 209 18.51 31.16 -9.82
N TRP A 210 17.20 31.22 -9.61
CA TRP A 210 16.54 32.34 -8.95
C TRP A 210 15.96 31.89 -7.62
N ASP A 211 16.39 32.56 -6.54
CA ASP A 211 16.05 32.21 -5.17
C ASP A 211 14.75 32.90 -4.73
N SER A 212 13.62 32.55 -5.38
CA SER A 212 12.31 33.08 -5.01
C SER A 212 11.78 32.35 -3.77
N LEU A 213 11.47 33.07 -2.70
CA LEU A 213 11.05 32.48 -1.42
C LEU A 213 9.84 31.55 -1.58
N GLY A 214 10.00 30.30 -1.16
CA GLY A 214 8.98 29.25 -1.25
C GLY A 214 8.79 28.67 -2.66
N ALA A 215 9.57 29.10 -3.65
CA ALA A 215 9.48 28.66 -5.04
C ALA A 215 10.85 28.81 -5.74
N PRO A 216 11.89 28.06 -5.34
CA PRO A 216 13.19 28.11 -6.01
C PRO A 216 13.03 27.81 -7.50
N GLU A 217 13.55 28.67 -8.38
CA GLU A 217 13.36 28.54 -9.82
C GLU A 217 14.67 28.24 -10.55
N ARG A 218 14.55 27.41 -11.59
CA ARG A 218 15.61 27.15 -12.57
C ARG A 218 15.16 27.75 -13.89
N VAL A 219 16.00 28.61 -14.47
CA VAL A 219 15.69 29.39 -15.67
C VAL A 219 16.70 29.08 -16.75
N PHE A 220 16.21 28.72 -17.93
CA PHE A 220 17.01 28.40 -19.10
C PHE A 220 16.65 29.35 -20.23
N LYS A 221 17.66 29.98 -20.83
CA LYS A 221 17.51 30.92 -21.94
C LYS A 221 18.27 30.40 -23.15
N THR A 222 17.57 30.22 -24.24
CA THR A 222 18.12 29.75 -25.52
C THR A 222 17.38 30.40 -26.70
N THR A 223 17.68 29.96 -27.92
CA THR A 223 16.98 30.38 -29.14
C THR A 223 16.38 29.17 -29.82
N LEU A 224 15.08 29.21 -30.09
CA LEU A 224 14.37 28.19 -30.84
C LEU A 224 14.32 28.61 -32.32
N GLN A 225 14.80 27.75 -33.20
CA GLN A 225 14.75 27.92 -34.66
C GLN A 225 13.44 27.34 -35.24
N SER A 226 13.10 27.73 -36.47
CA SER A 226 11.99 27.10 -37.22
C SER A 226 12.22 25.61 -37.34
N ASP A 227 11.16 24.82 -37.15
CA ASP A 227 11.17 23.34 -37.25
C ASP A 227 12.08 22.62 -36.25
N GLN A 228 12.71 23.36 -35.32
CA GLN A 228 13.51 22.79 -34.24
C GLN A 228 12.59 22.31 -33.12
N THR A 229 13.01 21.22 -32.47
CA THR A 229 12.41 20.71 -31.23
C THR A 229 13.42 20.80 -30.11
N ILE A 230 13.01 21.35 -28.98
CA ILE A 230 13.76 21.31 -27.73
C ILE A 230 13.02 20.37 -26.77
N CYS A 231 13.77 19.47 -26.13
CA CYS A 231 13.25 18.52 -25.16
C CYS A 231 13.72 18.89 -23.76
N VAL A 232 12.77 19.05 -22.83
CA VAL A 232 13.00 19.36 -21.43
C VAL A 232 12.55 18.18 -20.59
N GLU A 233 13.44 17.63 -19.79
CA GLU A 233 13.15 16.58 -18.82
C GLU A 233 13.29 17.16 -17.41
N LYS A 234 12.24 17.03 -16.61
CA LYS A 234 12.19 17.41 -15.20
C LYS A 234 12.07 16.16 -14.36
N LEU A 235 13.01 15.97 -13.45
CA LEU A 235 12.96 14.92 -12.44
C LEU A 235 12.74 15.58 -11.08
N VAL A 236 11.87 14.99 -10.26
CA VAL A 236 11.58 15.46 -8.90
C VAL A 236 11.60 14.29 -7.94
N SER A 237 12.28 14.42 -6.82
CA SER A 237 12.22 13.47 -5.71
C SER A 237 11.54 14.10 -4.50
N VAL A 238 10.66 13.36 -3.84
CA VAL A 238 9.90 13.82 -2.68
C VAL A 238 10.18 12.92 -1.48
N PHE A 239 10.59 13.48 -0.35
CA PHE A 239 10.77 12.74 0.90
C PHE A 239 10.17 13.48 2.07
N THR A 240 9.73 12.73 3.08
CA THR A 240 9.21 13.27 4.33
C THR A 240 9.95 12.71 5.54
N SER A 241 9.73 13.31 6.71
CA SER A 241 10.25 12.78 7.97
C SER A 241 9.61 11.44 8.37
N ARG A 242 8.62 10.94 7.62
CA ARG A 242 8.06 9.59 7.77
C ARG A 242 8.94 8.53 7.12
N ASP A 243 9.80 8.93 6.17
CA ASP A 243 10.71 8.06 5.40
C ASP A 243 12.10 7.95 6.07
N GLY A 244 12.47 8.93 6.89
CA GLY A 244 13.75 8.97 7.58
C GLY A 244 13.96 10.27 8.36
N SER A 245 15.13 10.41 9.02
CA SER A 245 15.41 11.57 9.88
C SER A 245 15.82 12.85 9.13
N ASP A 246 16.28 12.75 7.89
CA ASP A 246 16.75 13.88 7.08
C ASP A 246 16.16 13.81 5.66
N PRO A 247 14.94 14.34 5.46
CA PRO A 247 14.26 14.29 4.17
C PRO A 247 15.03 15.02 3.06
N GLN A 248 15.74 16.11 3.41
CA GLN A 248 16.51 16.88 2.45
C GLN A 248 17.66 16.05 1.89
N LYS A 249 18.44 15.40 2.76
CA LYS A 249 19.53 14.54 2.31
C LYS A 249 19.03 13.39 1.44
N SER A 250 17.92 12.76 1.81
CA SER A 250 17.32 11.66 1.05
C SER A 250 16.84 12.10 -0.34
N ALA A 251 16.09 13.21 -0.43
CA ALA A 251 15.64 13.77 -1.70
C ALA A 251 16.83 14.10 -2.62
N MET A 252 17.81 14.82 -2.11
CA MET A 252 19.01 15.18 -2.89
C MET A 252 19.80 13.96 -3.36
N ALA A 253 19.88 12.88 -2.57
CA ALA A 253 20.57 11.65 -2.94
C ALA A 253 19.80 10.84 -3.99
N ALA A 254 18.48 10.68 -3.81
CA ALA A 254 17.62 9.99 -4.76
C ALA A 254 17.63 10.68 -6.12
N LEU A 255 17.54 12.01 -6.15
CA LEU A 255 17.56 12.75 -7.40
C LEU A 255 18.93 12.68 -8.12
N ARG A 256 20.04 12.68 -7.38
CA ARG A 256 21.37 12.45 -7.97
C ARG A 256 21.46 11.09 -8.66
N SER A 257 20.90 10.06 -8.02
CA SER A 257 20.84 8.71 -8.59
C SER A 257 19.96 8.68 -9.85
N ALA A 258 18.77 9.26 -9.79
CA ALA A 258 17.85 9.36 -10.92
C ALA A 258 18.47 10.10 -12.11
N LYS A 259 19.12 11.24 -11.86
CA LYS A 259 19.84 12.03 -12.87
C LYS A 259 20.95 11.23 -13.55
N ALA A 260 21.73 10.46 -12.78
CA ALA A 260 22.79 9.62 -13.33
C ALA A 260 22.25 8.48 -14.21
N LYS A 261 21.05 7.99 -13.91
CA LYS A 261 20.37 6.93 -14.66
C LYS A 261 19.77 7.43 -15.98
N GLY A 262 19.20 8.64 -15.96
CA GLY A 262 18.57 9.28 -17.11
C GLY A 262 17.10 8.86 -17.32
N TYR A 263 16.33 9.72 -17.98
CA TYR A 263 14.88 9.57 -18.14
C TYR A 263 14.46 8.25 -18.80
N ALA A 264 15.14 7.85 -19.87
CA ALA A 264 14.77 6.66 -20.65
C ALA A 264 14.84 5.36 -19.81
N ALA A 265 15.86 5.20 -18.98
CA ALA A 265 16.00 4.02 -18.12
C ALA A 265 14.98 4.04 -16.98
N LEU A 266 14.71 5.20 -16.39
CA LEU A 266 13.66 5.35 -15.38
C LEU A 266 12.28 5.02 -15.94
N TRP A 267 12.02 5.43 -17.18
CA TRP A 267 10.79 5.10 -17.91
C TRP A 267 10.64 3.60 -18.16
N GLU A 268 11.70 2.93 -18.61
CA GLU A 268 11.69 1.48 -18.85
C GLU A 268 11.41 0.69 -17.58
N GLU A 269 12.03 1.06 -16.46
CA GLU A 269 11.80 0.42 -15.17
C GLU A 269 10.37 0.66 -14.66
N HIS A 270 9.85 1.88 -14.81
CA HIS A 270 8.47 2.20 -14.50
C HIS A 270 7.49 1.31 -15.30
N CYS A 271 7.70 1.20 -16.61
CA CYS A 271 6.87 0.35 -17.48
C CYS A 271 6.95 -1.12 -17.08
N SER A 272 8.16 -1.63 -16.84
CA SER A 272 8.38 -3.02 -16.40
C SER A 272 7.64 -3.34 -15.10
N ARG A 273 7.60 -2.40 -14.16
CA ARG A 273 6.81 -2.55 -12.93
C ARG A 273 5.32 -2.57 -13.18
N TRP A 274 4.81 -1.76 -14.10
CA TRP A 274 3.40 -1.80 -14.47
C TRP A 274 3.02 -3.10 -15.19
N GLU A 275 3.87 -3.60 -16.08
CA GLU A 275 3.67 -4.91 -16.71
C GLU A 275 3.63 -6.03 -15.67
N GLU A 276 4.49 -5.95 -14.65
CA GLU A 276 4.43 -6.84 -13.49
C GLU A 276 3.12 -6.66 -12.71
N GLU A 277 2.67 -5.43 -12.50
CA GLU A 277 1.42 -5.11 -11.80
C GLU A 277 0.20 -5.75 -12.49
N TRP A 278 0.05 -5.52 -13.79
CA TRP A 278 -1.08 -5.99 -14.57
C TRP A 278 -1.15 -7.51 -14.75
N LYS A 279 -0.03 -8.24 -14.63
CA LYS A 279 -0.04 -9.72 -14.63
C LYS A 279 -0.91 -10.31 -13.53
N TYR A 280 -1.04 -9.63 -12.39
CA TYR A 280 -1.81 -10.13 -11.24
C TYR A 280 -3.18 -9.47 -11.11
N SER A 281 -3.31 -8.25 -11.62
CA SER A 281 -4.45 -7.37 -11.33
C SER A 281 -5.42 -7.18 -12.50
N ASN A 282 -5.03 -7.52 -13.74
CA ASN A 282 -5.86 -7.27 -14.91
C ASN A 282 -7.13 -8.15 -14.95
N ILE A 283 -8.21 -7.57 -15.47
CA ILE A 283 -9.42 -8.26 -15.91
C ILE A 283 -9.66 -7.88 -17.36
N GLN A 284 -9.98 -8.86 -18.19
CA GLN A 284 -10.30 -8.64 -19.60
C GLN A 284 -11.78 -8.96 -19.86
N ILE A 285 -12.48 -7.99 -20.43
CA ILE A 285 -13.84 -8.16 -20.97
C ILE A 285 -13.74 -8.07 -22.49
N GLU A 286 -14.17 -9.10 -23.21
CA GLU A 286 -14.25 -9.07 -24.67
C GLU A 286 -15.70 -8.91 -25.12
N GLY A 287 -15.94 -8.07 -26.14
CA GLY A 287 -17.27 -7.80 -26.69
C GLY A 287 -17.90 -6.49 -26.20
N ASP A 288 -17.29 -5.83 -25.22
CA ASP A 288 -17.72 -4.53 -24.69
C ASP A 288 -16.51 -3.66 -24.30
N ASP A 289 -16.00 -2.88 -25.27
CA ASP A 289 -14.84 -2.00 -25.09
C ASP A 289 -15.07 -0.93 -24.02
N LYS A 290 -16.31 -0.51 -23.80
CA LYS A 290 -16.64 0.51 -22.82
C LYS A 290 -16.52 -0.06 -21.40
N ALA A 291 -17.10 -1.23 -21.16
CA ALA A 291 -16.96 -1.93 -19.89
C ALA A 291 -15.50 -2.29 -19.58
N ASP A 292 -14.77 -2.83 -20.55
CA ASP A 292 -13.36 -3.22 -20.41
C ASP A 292 -12.48 -2.02 -20.01
N ARG A 293 -12.60 -0.89 -20.74
CA ARG A 293 -11.83 0.33 -20.44
C ARG A 293 -12.23 0.93 -19.09
N SER A 294 -13.52 1.03 -18.78
CA SER A 294 -13.97 1.59 -17.50
C SER A 294 -13.53 0.75 -16.30
N LEU A 295 -13.52 -0.58 -16.43
CA LEU A 295 -13.01 -1.46 -15.39
C LEU A 295 -11.50 -1.26 -15.20
N ARG A 296 -10.70 -1.31 -16.28
CA ARG A 296 -9.24 -1.08 -16.21
C ARG A 296 -8.91 0.28 -15.61
N TYR A 297 -9.69 1.30 -15.94
CA TYR A 297 -9.56 2.63 -15.33
C TYR A 297 -9.74 2.57 -13.81
N GLY A 298 -10.81 1.92 -13.33
CA GLY A 298 -11.03 1.76 -11.90
C GLY A 298 -9.92 1.00 -11.20
N LEU A 299 -9.46 -0.11 -11.78
CA LEU A 299 -8.34 -0.91 -11.25
C LEU A 299 -7.05 -0.08 -11.20
N PHE A 300 -6.76 0.68 -12.25
CA PHE A 300 -5.62 1.60 -12.29
C PHE A 300 -5.68 2.60 -11.13
N GLN A 301 -6.83 3.25 -10.91
CA GLN A 301 -7.01 4.23 -9.84
C GLN A 301 -6.82 3.62 -8.43
N LEU A 302 -7.20 2.35 -8.23
CA LEU A 302 -6.89 1.64 -6.98
C LEU A 302 -5.39 1.36 -6.84
N LEU A 303 -4.73 0.90 -7.91
CA LEU A 303 -3.31 0.51 -7.91
C LEU A 303 -2.37 1.70 -7.65
N ILE A 304 -2.71 2.89 -8.15
CA ILE A 304 -1.92 4.10 -7.90
C ILE A 304 -2.09 4.67 -6.48
N ALA A 305 -3.14 4.26 -5.76
CA ALA A 305 -3.38 4.67 -4.38
C ALA A 305 -2.84 3.64 -3.35
N ALA A 306 -2.44 2.45 -3.80
CA ALA A 306 -2.13 1.32 -2.96
C ALA A 306 -0.75 1.40 -2.26
N PRO A 307 -0.68 1.50 -0.92
CA PRO A 307 0.58 1.59 -0.21
C PRO A 307 1.33 0.25 -0.23
N ARG A 308 2.50 0.24 -0.87
CA ARG A 308 3.34 -0.96 -1.04
C ARG A 308 4.37 -1.15 0.07
N HIS A 309 4.82 -0.04 0.67
CA HIS A 309 5.95 -0.02 1.59
C HIS A 309 5.66 0.63 2.95
N ASP A 310 4.46 1.19 3.16
CA ASP A 310 4.03 1.75 4.45
C ASP A 310 2.76 1.05 4.95
N GLU A 311 2.89 0.33 6.06
CA GLU A 311 1.80 -0.36 6.76
C GLU A 311 1.01 0.55 7.71
N ARG A 312 1.40 1.82 7.86
CA ARG A 312 0.78 2.80 8.77
C ARG A 312 -0.24 3.70 8.07
N VAL A 313 -0.61 3.39 6.83
CA VAL A 313 -1.50 4.18 5.98
C VAL A 313 -2.45 3.25 5.22
N SER A 314 -3.58 3.78 4.77
CA SER A 314 -4.58 3.02 4.03
C SER A 314 -5.25 3.89 2.96
N ILE A 315 -6.02 3.28 2.07
CA ILE A 315 -6.65 3.99 0.94
C ILE A 315 -7.89 4.73 1.42
N ALA A 316 -7.89 6.04 1.26
CA ALA A 316 -9.02 6.92 1.60
C ALA A 316 -10.19 6.81 0.61
N ALA A 317 -11.37 7.29 1.01
CA ALA A 317 -12.60 7.26 0.19
C ALA A 317 -12.42 7.95 -1.19
N LYS A 318 -11.65 9.05 -1.23
CA LYS A 318 -11.28 9.78 -2.46
C LYS A 318 -9.86 9.46 -2.98
N SER A 319 -9.30 8.33 -2.58
CA SER A 319 -7.92 7.94 -2.86
C SER A 319 -6.93 9.08 -2.53
N LEU A 320 -5.90 9.29 -3.35
CA LEU A 320 -4.98 10.43 -3.28
C LEU A 320 -5.25 11.42 -4.43
N SER A 321 -6.52 11.59 -4.80
CA SER A 321 -6.91 12.27 -6.04
C SER A 321 -7.64 13.60 -5.84
N GLY A 322 -7.95 13.99 -4.60
CA GLY A 322 -8.66 15.22 -4.32
C GLY A 322 -8.89 15.44 -2.82
N PHE A 323 -9.53 16.57 -2.50
CA PHE A 323 -9.75 17.01 -1.11
C PHE A 323 -11.05 16.47 -0.49
N GLY A 324 -11.91 15.83 -1.28
CA GLY A 324 -13.15 15.25 -0.76
C GLY A 324 -12.84 14.22 0.34
N TYR A 325 -13.63 14.24 1.41
CA TYR A 325 -13.42 13.40 2.60
C TYR A 325 -12.02 13.48 3.22
N HIS A 326 -11.26 14.57 2.98
CA HIS A 326 -10.05 14.93 3.71
C HIS A 326 -8.88 13.91 3.66
N GLY A 327 -8.97 12.88 2.81
CA GLY A 327 -8.05 11.74 2.82
C GLY A 327 -8.31 10.75 3.97
N HIS A 328 -9.52 10.74 4.53
CA HIS A 328 -9.91 9.83 5.60
C HIS A 328 -10.26 8.42 5.08
N VAL A 329 -9.99 7.44 5.93
CA VAL A 329 -10.21 6.01 5.70
C VAL A 329 -11.51 5.59 6.39
N PHE A 330 -12.41 4.99 5.62
CA PHE A 330 -13.75 4.54 6.03
C PHE A 330 -13.85 3.01 5.88
N TRP A 331 -15.03 2.45 6.16
CA TRP A 331 -15.35 1.04 5.88
C TRP A 331 -15.24 0.69 4.39
N ASP A 332 -15.31 1.70 3.51
CA ASP A 332 -14.97 1.69 2.08
C ASP A 332 -13.75 0.82 1.78
N THR A 333 -12.69 1.00 2.58
CA THR A 333 -11.43 0.31 2.37
C THR A 333 -11.58 -1.18 2.62
N GLU A 334 -12.13 -1.56 3.77
CA GLU A 334 -12.24 -2.96 4.18
C GLU A 334 -13.26 -3.76 3.35
N ILE A 335 -14.40 -3.15 3.00
CA ILE A 335 -15.51 -3.87 2.35
C ILE A 335 -15.44 -3.79 0.82
N PHE A 336 -14.98 -2.66 0.27
CA PHE A 336 -15.05 -2.44 -1.18
C PHE A 336 -13.70 -2.60 -1.86
N ILE A 337 -12.64 -2.05 -1.26
CA ILE A 337 -11.32 -1.97 -1.90
C ILE A 337 -10.48 -3.21 -1.57
N LEU A 338 -10.47 -3.64 -0.31
CA LEU A 338 -9.62 -4.72 0.18
C LEU A 338 -9.85 -6.05 -0.55
N PRO A 339 -11.08 -6.46 -0.94
CA PRO A 339 -11.28 -7.69 -1.69
C PRO A 339 -10.47 -7.75 -2.99
N PHE A 340 -10.32 -6.63 -3.71
CA PHE A 340 -9.44 -6.61 -4.88
C PHE A 340 -8.02 -7.02 -4.51
N PHE A 341 -7.41 -6.35 -3.52
CA PHE A 341 -6.05 -6.64 -3.10
C PHE A 341 -5.90 -8.01 -2.44
N THR A 342 -6.85 -8.47 -1.62
CA THR A 342 -6.79 -9.80 -0.99
C THR A 342 -6.66 -10.90 -2.04
N TYR A 343 -7.35 -10.76 -3.18
CA TYR A 343 -7.34 -11.76 -4.24
C TYR A 343 -6.28 -11.48 -5.32
N THR A 344 -5.71 -10.29 -5.46
CA THR A 344 -4.69 -10.02 -6.50
C THR A 344 -3.29 -9.80 -5.93
N ARG A 345 -3.21 -9.08 -4.80
CA ARG A 345 -2.00 -8.57 -4.14
C ARG A 345 -2.11 -8.68 -2.61
N PRO A 346 -2.09 -9.90 -2.04
CA PRO A 346 -2.26 -10.10 -0.60
C PRO A 346 -1.30 -9.28 0.27
N GLU A 347 -0.10 -9.00 -0.22
CA GLU A 347 0.89 -8.16 0.45
C GLU A 347 0.41 -6.71 0.66
N ILE A 348 -0.36 -6.16 -0.28
CA ILE A 348 -0.96 -4.83 -0.16
C ILE A 348 -2.15 -4.92 0.81
N ALA A 349 -3.00 -5.94 0.70
CA ALA A 349 -4.11 -6.13 1.63
C ALA A 349 -3.62 -6.24 3.09
N ASN A 350 -2.49 -6.93 3.30
CA ASN A 350 -1.82 -7.00 4.59
C ASN A 350 -1.46 -5.61 5.14
N ASN A 351 -0.83 -4.74 4.32
CA ASN A 351 -0.49 -3.38 4.72
C ASN A 351 -1.75 -2.58 5.12
N LEU A 352 -2.81 -2.65 4.31
CA LEU A 352 -4.08 -1.96 4.57
C LEU A 352 -4.72 -2.41 5.89
N LEU A 353 -4.64 -3.70 6.22
CA LEU A 353 -5.13 -4.22 7.50
C LEU A 353 -4.22 -3.88 8.68
N ARG A 354 -2.90 -3.83 8.48
CA ARG A 354 -1.95 -3.43 9.51
C ARG A 354 -2.09 -1.97 9.90
N TYR A 355 -2.56 -1.12 9.00
CA TYR A 355 -3.00 0.23 9.36
C TYR A 355 -4.03 0.19 10.49
N ARG A 356 -5.06 -0.67 10.39
CA ARG A 356 -6.08 -0.84 11.44
C ARG A 356 -5.48 -1.32 12.77
N TYR A 357 -4.43 -2.13 12.74
CA TYR A 357 -3.68 -2.52 13.93
C TYR A 357 -2.93 -1.33 14.55
N HIS A 358 -2.22 -0.53 13.73
CA HIS A 358 -1.50 0.67 14.19
C HIS A 358 -2.44 1.74 14.76
N THR A 359 -3.68 1.79 14.28
CA THR A 359 -4.73 2.69 14.77
C THR A 359 -5.59 2.11 15.90
N LEU A 360 -5.28 0.90 16.40
CA LEU A 360 -6.09 0.21 17.41
C LEU A 360 -6.21 1.01 18.72
N GLU A 361 -5.19 1.79 19.09
CA GLU A 361 -5.26 2.63 20.29
C GLU A 361 -6.27 3.78 20.15
N GLY A 362 -6.39 4.38 18.95
CA GLY A 362 -7.45 5.36 18.67
C GLY A 362 -8.84 4.76 18.82
N ALA A 363 -9.02 3.51 18.37
CA ALA A 363 -10.27 2.78 18.53
C ALA A 363 -10.61 2.44 20.00
N ARG A 364 -9.59 2.07 20.80
CA ARG A 364 -9.75 1.88 22.25
C ARG A 364 -10.11 3.16 22.97
N LYS A 365 -9.48 4.28 22.59
CA LYS A 365 -9.77 5.60 23.13
C LYS A 365 -11.23 5.98 22.86
N LYS A 366 -11.70 5.86 21.62
CA LYS A 366 -13.10 6.12 21.23
C LYS A 366 -14.10 5.29 22.04
N ALA A 367 -13.86 3.97 22.20
CA ALA A 367 -14.72 3.12 23.01
C ALA A 367 -14.80 3.62 24.47
N ARG A 368 -13.65 3.92 25.07
CA ARG A 368 -13.55 4.39 26.47
C ARG A 368 -14.23 5.74 26.69
N GLU A 369 -14.09 6.67 25.75
CA GLU A 369 -14.73 8.00 25.80
C GLU A 369 -16.25 7.91 25.72
N LYS A 370 -16.78 6.89 25.04
CA LYS A 370 -18.21 6.57 25.00
C LYS A 370 -18.68 5.68 26.16
N GLY A 371 -17.81 5.35 27.11
CA GLY A 371 -18.15 4.52 28.28
C GLY A 371 -18.20 3.02 28.01
N TYR A 372 -17.68 2.56 26.87
CA TYR A 372 -17.61 1.15 26.48
C TYR A 372 -16.21 0.55 26.72
N GLU A 373 -16.13 -0.77 26.64
CA GLU A 373 -14.86 -1.51 26.64
C GLU A 373 -14.35 -1.76 25.22
N GLY A 374 -13.17 -2.39 25.10
CA GLY A 374 -12.67 -2.91 23.82
C GLY A 374 -12.24 -1.82 22.84
N ALA A 375 -12.41 -2.09 21.54
CA ALA A 375 -12.08 -1.18 20.45
C ALA A 375 -13.30 -0.85 19.59
N CYS A 376 -13.60 0.45 19.43
CA CYS A 376 -14.60 1.00 18.52
C CYS A 376 -13.87 1.82 17.47
N TYR A 377 -13.79 1.36 16.22
CA TYR A 377 -13.04 2.10 15.20
C TYR A 377 -13.70 3.47 14.89
N ALA A 378 -12.87 4.44 14.52
CA ALA A 378 -13.32 5.71 13.97
C ALA A 378 -14.09 5.49 12.68
N TRP A 379 -15.17 6.23 12.46
CA TRP A 379 -15.90 6.22 11.19
C TRP A 379 -15.03 6.82 10.09
N GLU A 380 -14.46 7.98 10.37
CA GLU A 380 -13.41 8.62 9.57
C GLU A 380 -12.10 8.52 10.32
N SER A 381 -11.16 7.76 9.75
CA SER A 381 -9.84 7.54 10.36
C SER A 381 -8.73 8.22 9.58
N ALA A 382 -7.85 8.92 10.29
CA ALA A 382 -6.66 9.58 9.75
C ALA A 382 -5.37 8.92 10.29
N ALA A 383 -4.37 9.71 10.70
CA ALA A 383 -3.05 9.21 11.11
C ALA A 383 -3.03 8.39 12.42
N THR A 384 -3.86 8.74 13.41
CA THR A 384 -3.79 8.19 14.78
C THR A 384 -4.83 7.11 15.09
N GLY A 385 -5.85 6.98 14.24
CA GLY A 385 -7.01 6.13 14.53
C GLY A 385 -8.11 6.80 15.34
N GLU A 386 -7.90 8.04 15.80
CA GLU A 386 -8.94 8.80 16.50
C GLU A 386 -10.07 9.22 15.55
N GLU A 387 -11.25 9.49 16.11
CA GLU A 387 -12.40 9.95 15.33
C GLU A 387 -12.13 11.32 14.72
N THR A 388 -12.20 11.40 13.39
CA THR A 388 -11.97 12.64 12.62
C THR A 388 -13.19 13.09 11.83
N THR A 389 -14.32 12.38 11.95
CA THR A 389 -15.59 12.76 11.30
C THR A 389 -15.96 14.20 11.71
N PRO A 390 -16.15 15.12 10.76
CA PRO A 390 -16.61 16.46 11.07
C PRO A 390 -17.94 16.39 11.82
N ARG A 391 -18.10 17.14 12.92
CA ARG A 391 -19.37 17.15 13.68
C ARG A 391 -20.49 17.92 12.99
N TRP A 392 -20.14 18.82 12.08
CA TRP A 392 -21.09 19.73 11.45
C TRP A 392 -20.86 19.82 9.95
N ALA A 393 -21.93 19.72 9.17
CA ALA A 393 -21.96 20.09 7.76
C ALA A 393 -22.67 21.44 7.58
N LEU A 394 -22.15 22.26 6.66
CA LEU A 394 -22.81 23.50 6.25
C LEU A 394 -23.79 23.20 5.10
N LEU A 395 -25.07 23.52 5.31
CA LEU A 395 -26.10 23.42 4.30
C LEU A 395 -26.04 24.62 3.33
N PRO A 396 -26.55 24.50 2.09
CA PRO A 396 -26.56 25.59 1.11
C PRO A 396 -27.26 26.87 1.59
N ASN A 397 -28.19 26.76 2.55
CA ASN A 397 -28.88 27.90 3.15
C ASN A 397 -28.11 28.56 4.31
N GLY A 398 -26.88 28.11 4.59
CA GLY A 398 -26.03 28.58 5.69
C GLY A 398 -26.33 27.96 7.06
N GLY A 399 -27.30 27.05 7.15
CA GLY A 399 -27.57 26.28 8.37
C GLY A 399 -26.49 25.23 8.64
N LEU A 400 -26.26 24.91 9.91
CA LEU A 400 -25.41 23.78 10.30
C LEU A 400 -26.28 22.59 10.64
N VAL A 401 -25.88 21.41 10.17
CA VAL A 401 -26.48 20.14 10.59
C VAL A 401 -25.43 19.25 11.22
N HIS A 402 -25.82 18.56 12.29
CA HIS A 402 -24.94 17.64 12.99
C HIS A 402 -24.73 16.39 12.13
N ILE A 403 -23.49 15.95 11.96
CA ILE A 403 -23.15 14.69 11.30
C ILE A 403 -23.00 13.64 12.40
N TRP A 404 -23.88 12.65 12.40
CA TRP A 404 -23.96 11.64 13.46
C TRP A 404 -23.11 10.38 13.19
N CYS A 405 -22.53 10.22 11.99
CA CYS A 405 -21.83 9.00 11.59
C CYS A 405 -20.70 8.62 12.57
N GLY A 406 -19.84 9.58 12.94
CA GLY A 406 -18.77 9.34 13.92
C GLY A 406 -19.27 8.92 15.32
N ASP A 407 -20.49 9.30 15.65
CA ASP A 407 -21.13 9.04 16.94
C ASP A 407 -21.87 7.71 16.98
N ILE A 408 -22.64 7.37 15.95
CA ILE A 408 -23.59 6.24 16.02
C ILE A 408 -23.56 5.30 14.81
N GLU A 409 -22.73 5.54 13.80
CA GLU A 409 -22.48 4.58 12.71
C GLU A 409 -21.34 3.62 13.09
N LEU A 410 -21.67 2.67 13.96
CA LEU A 410 -20.69 1.87 14.70
C LEU A 410 -20.23 0.60 13.94
N HIS A 411 -20.91 0.26 12.84
CA HIS A 411 -20.72 -1.02 12.16
C HIS A 411 -19.32 -1.17 11.52
N ILE A 412 -18.63 -0.07 11.22
CA ILE A 412 -17.22 -0.08 10.78
C ILE A 412 -16.33 -0.96 11.67
N THR A 413 -16.64 -1.04 12.96
CA THR A 413 -15.91 -1.86 13.93
C THR A 413 -15.97 -3.35 13.61
N VAL A 414 -17.11 -3.85 13.14
CA VAL A 414 -17.25 -5.25 12.70
C VAL A 414 -16.84 -5.46 11.26
N ASP A 415 -16.95 -4.44 10.41
CA ASP A 415 -16.48 -4.51 9.02
C ASP A 415 -14.97 -4.75 8.93
N VAL A 416 -14.19 -4.14 9.84
CA VAL A 416 -12.76 -4.42 9.99
C VAL A 416 -12.50 -5.89 10.32
N VAL A 417 -13.33 -6.50 11.18
CA VAL A 417 -13.22 -7.93 11.52
C VAL A 417 -13.57 -8.81 10.32
N TYR A 418 -14.61 -8.44 9.57
CA TYR A 418 -14.99 -9.13 8.34
C TYR A 418 -13.83 -9.18 7.35
N ALA A 419 -13.20 -8.03 7.09
CA ALA A 419 -12.04 -7.93 6.22
C ALA A 419 -10.83 -8.76 6.70
N ILE A 420 -10.55 -8.76 8.01
CA ILE A 420 -9.46 -9.56 8.60
C ILE A 420 -9.74 -11.07 8.42
N ASP A 421 -10.96 -11.53 8.73
CA ASP A 421 -11.34 -12.93 8.59
C ASP A 421 -11.33 -13.36 7.12
N GLN A 422 -11.83 -12.53 6.21
CA GLN A 422 -11.75 -12.78 4.76
C GLN A 422 -10.30 -12.89 4.31
N TYR A 423 -9.45 -11.91 4.63
CA TYR A 423 -8.02 -11.93 4.28
C TYR A 423 -7.35 -13.21 4.77
N TRP A 424 -7.54 -13.57 6.04
CA TRP A 424 -6.93 -14.75 6.62
C TRP A 424 -7.41 -16.05 5.95
N ARG A 425 -8.71 -16.20 5.70
CA ARG A 425 -9.26 -17.39 5.02
C ARG A 425 -8.75 -17.54 3.59
N MET A 426 -8.60 -16.43 2.87
CA MET A 426 -8.15 -16.43 1.49
C MET A 426 -6.64 -16.64 1.36
N THR A 427 -5.85 -16.14 2.31
CA THR A 427 -4.38 -16.21 2.24
C THR A 427 -3.78 -17.38 3.01
N GLY A 428 -4.42 -17.81 4.10
CA GLY A 428 -3.82 -18.74 5.07
C GLY A 428 -2.70 -18.11 5.90
N ASP A 429 -2.66 -16.78 6.02
CA ASP A 429 -1.61 -16.04 6.73
C ASP A 429 -1.79 -16.08 8.25
N ASP A 430 -1.43 -17.22 8.84
CA ASP A 430 -1.50 -17.43 10.29
C ASP A 430 -0.57 -16.48 11.06
N ASP A 431 0.54 -16.04 10.47
CA ASP A 431 1.48 -15.10 11.12
C ASP A 431 0.83 -13.72 11.32
N PHE A 432 0.14 -13.22 10.29
CA PHE A 432 -0.67 -12.01 10.41
C PHE A 432 -1.75 -12.16 11.48
N MET A 433 -2.48 -13.29 11.50
CA MET A 433 -3.53 -13.53 12.48
C MET A 433 -2.98 -13.57 13.92
N LEU A 434 -1.83 -14.22 14.14
CA LEU A 434 -1.18 -14.31 15.45
C LEU A 434 -0.63 -12.98 15.95
N LYS A 435 -0.02 -12.19 15.06
CA LYS A 435 0.62 -10.92 15.43
C LYS A 435 -0.37 -9.77 15.55
N PHE A 436 -1.36 -9.71 14.66
CA PHE A 436 -2.21 -8.53 14.49
C PHE A 436 -3.70 -8.87 14.57
N GLY A 437 -4.18 -9.77 13.71
CA GLY A 437 -5.61 -10.00 13.49
C GLY A 437 -6.37 -10.41 14.75
N ALA A 438 -5.87 -11.41 15.49
CA ALA A 438 -6.59 -11.97 16.63
C ALA A 438 -6.80 -10.96 17.78
N GLU A 439 -5.87 -10.02 17.98
CA GLU A 439 -6.04 -8.97 18.99
C GLU A 439 -7.18 -8.02 18.60
N ILE A 440 -7.27 -7.63 17.32
CA ILE A 440 -8.35 -6.77 16.81
C ILE A 440 -9.71 -7.47 16.96
N ILE A 441 -9.82 -8.73 16.53
CA ILE A 441 -11.07 -9.50 16.62
C ILE A 441 -11.55 -9.58 18.06
N LEU A 442 -10.66 -9.90 19.00
CA LEU A 442 -11.03 -10.03 20.41
C LEU A 442 -11.35 -8.67 21.06
N GLU A 443 -10.64 -7.60 20.72
CA GLU A 443 -10.94 -6.24 21.24
C GLU A 443 -12.27 -5.69 20.73
N THR A 444 -12.61 -5.94 19.47
CA THR A 444 -13.90 -5.51 18.91
C THR A 444 -15.05 -6.37 19.45
N ALA A 445 -14.84 -7.68 19.68
CA ALA A 445 -15.80 -8.52 20.40
C ALA A 445 -16.03 -8.03 21.85
N ARG A 446 -14.98 -7.55 22.53
CA ARG A 446 -15.12 -6.89 23.84
C ARG A 446 -15.96 -5.63 23.78
N PHE A 447 -15.74 -4.79 22.77
CA PHE A 447 -16.56 -3.60 22.55
C PHE A 447 -18.03 -3.96 22.39
N TRP A 448 -18.35 -4.86 21.45
CA TRP A 448 -19.72 -5.24 21.22
C TRP A 448 -20.38 -5.93 22.41
N GLY A 449 -19.64 -6.77 23.14
CA GLY A 449 -20.13 -7.38 24.38
C GLY A 449 -20.46 -6.36 25.47
N SER A 450 -19.86 -5.17 25.44
CA SER A 450 -20.18 -4.05 26.34
C SER A 450 -21.23 -3.07 25.80
N ARG A 451 -21.42 -3.04 24.47
CA ARG A 451 -22.32 -2.11 23.77
C ARG A 451 -23.76 -2.62 23.67
N VAL A 452 -23.96 -3.93 23.56
CA VAL A 452 -25.29 -4.54 23.47
C VAL A 452 -26.06 -4.42 24.77
N GLU A 453 -27.37 -4.21 24.66
CA GLU A 453 -28.26 -3.92 25.77
C GLU A 453 -29.21 -5.10 25.99
N TRP A 454 -29.51 -5.45 27.25
CA TRP A 454 -30.51 -6.47 27.57
C TRP A 454 -31.90 -5.83 27.69
N ASN A 455 -32.88 -6.32 26.93
CA ASN A 455 -34.28 -5.93 27.03
C ASN A 455 -35.09 -6.98 27.79
N GLU A 456 -35.35 -6.72 29.07
CA GLU A 456 -36.15 -7.62 29.93
C GLU A 456 -37.57 -7.87 29.41
N GLY A 457 -38.19 -6.86 28.78
CA GLY A 457 -39.56 -6.95 28.29
C GLY A 457 -39.73 -7.84 27.06
N LYS A 458 -38.66 -8.00 26.27
CA LYS A 458 -38.64 -8.82 25.04
C LYS A 458 -37.81 -10.10 25.16
N ASP A 459 -37.14 -10.31 26.30
CA ASP A 459 -36.21 -11.43 26.55
C ASP A 459 -35.12 -11.56 25.45
N CYS A 460 -34.61 -10.42 24.97
CA CYS A 460 -33.61 -10.38 23.91
C CYS A 460 -32.53 -9.31 24.17
N TYR A 461 -31.42 -9.41 23.44
CA TYR A 461 -30.44 -8.32 23.36
C TYR A 461 -30.75 -7.40 22.17
N GLU A 462 -30.56 -6.10 22.38
CA GLU A 462 -30.81 -5.04 21.41
C GLU A 462 -29.58 -4.13 21.25
N ILE A 463 -29.54 -3.39 20.15
CA ILE A 463 -28.61 -2.28 19.95
C ILE A 463 -29.46 -1.07 19.54
N SER A 464 -29.65 -0.15 20.46
CA SER A 464 -30.42 1.07 20.24
C SER A 464 -29.55 2.22 19.73
N ASP A 465 -30.15 3.25 19.13
CA ASP A 465 -29.49 4.51 18.74
C ASP A 465 -28.24 4.32 17.86
N VAL A 466 -28.46 3.82 16.65
CA VAL A 466 -27.42 3.58 15.65
C VAL A 466 -27.78 4.15 14.28
N ILE A 467 -26.77 4.25 13.42
CA ILE A 467 -26.89 4.35 11.96
C ILE A 467 -26.38 3.02 11.37
N GLY A 468 -27.17 2.43 10.46
CA GLY A 468 -26.70 1.32 9.61
C GLY A 468 -26.10 1.85 8.30
N PRO A 469 -25.69 0.98 7.37
CA PRO A 469 -25.19 1.42 6.07
C PRO A 469 -26.12 2.41 5.35
N ASP A 470 -27.43 2.34 5.57
CA ASP A 470 -28.35 3.37 5.11
C ASP A 470 -28.34 4.62 6.01
N GLU A 471 -27.45 5.57 5.69
CA GLU A 471 -27.32 6.85 6.40
C GLU A 471 -28.50 7.82 6.23
N ASN A 472 -29.54 7.49 5.45
CA ASN A 472 -30.76 8.32 5.44
C ASN A 472 -31.57 8.19 6.73
N HIS A 473 -31.35 7.11 7.49
CA HIS A 473 -32.06 6.80 8.72
C HIS A 473 -31.09 6.77 9.91
N ASP A 474 -31.09 7.86 10.68
CA ASP A 474 -30.32 7.98 11.93
C ASP A 474 -31.18 7.73 13.18
N HIS A 475 -30.50 7.54 14.31
CA HIS A 475 -31.11 7.25 15.61
C HIS A 475 -32.08 6.05 15.59
N VAL A 476 -31.80 5.04 14.74
CA VAL A 476 -32.64 3.85 14.62
C VAL A 476 -32.25 2.78 15.63
N ASN A 477 -33.18 1.88 15.93
CA ASN A 477 -32.95 0.76 16.84
C ASN A 477 -32.91 -0.56 16.07
N ASN A 478 -31.99 -1.43 16.48
CA ASN A 478 -31.85 -2.79 15.98
C ASN A 478 -31.71 -2.87 14.46
N ASN A 479 -30.79 -2.09 13.90
CA ASN A 479 -30.46 -2.22 12.49
C ASN A 479 -30.03 -3.66 12.16
N ALA A 480 -30.67 -4.30 11.18
CA ALA A 480 -30.47 -5.72 10.87
C ALA A 480 -29.04 -6.04 10.45
N TYR A 481 -28.42 -5.18 9.62
CA TYR A 481 -27.01 -5.30 9.26
C TYR A 481 -26.13 -5.29 10.51
N THR A 482 -26.24 -4.25 11.32
CA THR A 482 -25.45 -4.07 12.54
C THR A 482 -25.62 -5.26 13.48
N ASN A 483 -26.84 -5.62 13.87
CA ASN A 483 -27.08 -6.67 14.85
C ASN A 483 -26.59 -8.04 14.36
N CYS A 484 -26.83 -8.38 13.09
CA CYS A 484 -26.37 -9.65 12.53
C CYS A 484 -24.85 -9.72 12.40
N MET A 485 -24.20 -8.63 11.99
CA MET A 485 -22.75 -8.57 11.93
C MET A 485 -22.13 -8.62 13.34
N VAL A 486 -22.71 -7.96 14.33
CA VAL A 486 -22.28 -8.03 15.74
C VAL A 486 -22.37 -9.46 16.28
N ARG A 487 -23.48 -10.15 16.02
CA ARG A 487 -23.62 -11.58 16.34
C ARG A 487 -22.49 -12.39 15.72
N TRP A 488 -22.19 -12.15 14.44
CA TRP A 488 -21.10 -12.81 13.72
C TRP A 488 -19.72 -12.48 14.32
N ASN A 489 -19.46 -11.23 14.71
CA ASN A 489 -18.19 -10.84 15.35
C ASN A 489 -17.97 -11.59 16.67
N LEU A 490 -18.98 -11.63 17.54
CA LEU A 490 -18.89 -12.38 18.81
C LEU A 490 -18.63 -13.87 18.56
N GLN A 491 -19.26 -14.47 17.54
CA GLN A 491 -18.97 -15.84 17.12
C GLN A 491 -17.51 -15.99 16.66
N LYS A 492 -17.01 -15.09 15.81
CA LYS A 492 -15.60 -15.08 15.39
C LYS A 492 -14.64 -14.91 16.57
N GLY A 493 -14.95 -14.04 17.53
CA GLY A 493 -14.16 -13.87 18.75
C GLY A 493 -13.98 -15.18 19.53
N LEU A 494 -15.06 -15.96 19.69
CA LEU A 494 -14.99 -17.28 20.32
C LEU A 494 -14.20 -18.30 19.47
N GLU A 495 -14.41 -18.33 18.16
CA GLU A 495 -13.70 -19.24 17.25
C GLU A 495 -12.20 -18.96 17.20
N ILE A 496 -11.79 -17.69 17.16
CA ILE A 496 -10.38 -17.30 17.12
C ILE A 496 -9.71 -17.59 18.45
N LEU A 497 -10.40 -17.40 19.58
CA LEU A 497 -9.86 -17.79 20.88
C LEU A 497 -9.62 -19.30 20.96
N ASP A 498 -10.59 -20.11 20.52
CA ASP A 498 -10.44 -21.57 20.45
C ASP A 498 -9.31 -21.99 19.49
N TRP A 499 -9.20 -21.35 18.34
CA TRP A 499 -8.10 -21.58 17.40
C TRP A 499 -6.74 -21.23 18.01
N LEU A 500 -6.62 -20.10 18.72
CA LEU A 500 -5.40 -19.72 19.43
C LEU A 500 -5.05 -20.72 20.53
N GLN A 501 -6.02 -21.17 21.31
CA GLN A 501 -5.78 -22.16 22.36
C GLN A 501 -5.23 -23.48 21.79
N LYS A 502 -5.71 -23.88 20.59
CA LYS A 502 -5.26 -25.10 19.91
C LYS A 502 -3.91 -24.97 19.20
N ASN A 503 -3.64 -23.81 18.58
CA ASN A 503 -2.51 -23.65 17.67
C ASN A 503 -1.38 -22.76 18.23
N ALA A 504 -1.66 -21.92 19.22
CA ALA A 504 -0.73 -20.95 19.81
C ALA A 504 -1.06 -20.63 21.28
N ALA A 505 -1.03 -21.64 22.15
CA ALA A 505 -1.48 -21.55 23.54
C ALA A 505 -0.83 -20.40 24.35
N GLU A 506 0.45 -20.09 24.10
CA GLU A 506 1.12 -18.95 24.76
C GLU A 506 0.51 -17.60 24.36
N LYS A 507 0.18 -17.44 23.07
CA LYS A 507 -0.49 -16.25 22.55
C LYS A 507 -1.91 -16.15 23.09
N ALA A 508 -2.63 -17.27 23.17
CA ALA A 508 -3.94 -17.34 23.81
C ALA A 508 -3.87 -16.83 25.26
N ALA A 509 -2.99 -17.39 26.09
CA ALA A 509 -2.81 -17.00 27.48
C ALA A 509 -2.32 -15.54 27.65
N GLN A 510 -1.60 -15.00 26.67
CA GLN A 510 -1.23 -13.58 26.64
C GLN A 510 -2.47 -12.71 26.41
N LEU A 511 -3.26 -13.01 25.37
CA LEU A 511 -4.43 -12.21 25.01
C LEU A 511 -5.56 -12.34 26.03
N GLU A 512 -5.80 -13.54 26.58
CA GLU A 512 -6.77 -13.75 27.67
C GLU A 512 -6.49 -12.86 28.87
N ARG A 513 -5.21 -12.76 29.29
CA ARG A 513 -4.79 -11.88 30.38
C ARG A 513 -4.84 -10.40 30.00
N LYS A 514 -4.33 -10.05 28.82
CA LYS A 514 -4.27 -8.66 28.34
C LYS A 514 -5.66 -8.05 28.17
N LEU A 515 -6.62 -8.86 27.74
CA LEU A 515 -7.96 -8.44 27.34
C LEU A 515 -9.04 -8.83 28.36
N ASP A 516 -8.68 -9.40 29.50
CA ASP A 516 -9.62 -9.87 30.54
C ASP A 516 -10.75 -10.76 29.97
N LEU A 517 -10.36 -11.79 29.22
CA LEU A 517 -11.28 -12.75 28.61
C LEU A 517 -11.72 -13.83 29.62
N SER A 518 -12.37 -13.40 30.70
CA SER A 518 -12.86 -14.30 31.75
C SER A 518 -13.97 -15.24 31.26
N THR A 519 -14.14 -16.38 31.92
CA THR A 519 -15.22 -17.32 31.63
C THR A 519 -16.60 -16.66 31.68
N GLN A 520 -16.83 -15.72 32.60
CA GLN A 520 -18.08 -14.97 32.70
C GLN A 520 -18.31 -14.12 31.45
N ARG A 521 -17.28 -13.44 30.93
CA ARG A 521 -17.37 -12.63 29.71
C ARG A 521 -17.67 -13.51 28.49
N LEU A 522 -17.00 -14.65 28.36
CA LEU A 522 -17.25 -15.58 27.26
C LEU A 522 -18.68 -16.18 27.32
N HIS A 523 -19.21 -16.43 28.52
CA HIS A 523 -20.61 -16.84 28.68
C HIS A 523 -21.60 -15.72 28.31
N HIS A 524 -21.30 -14.46 28.68
CA HIS A 524 -22.09 -13.31 28.27
C HIS A 524 -22.12 -13.15 26.75
N TRP A 525 -20.98 -13.30 26.06
CA TRP A 525 -20.93 -13.30 24.59
C TRP A 525 -21.82 -14.38 23.98
N LYS A 526 -21.81 -15.60 24.51
CA LYS A 526 -22.69 -16.69 24.06
C LYS A 526 -24.17 -16.33 24.25
N ALA A 527 -24.53 -15.76 25.40
CA ALA A 527 -25.90 -15.33 25.67
C ALA A 527 -26.37 -14.26 24.66
N ILE A 528 -25.51 -13.31 24.32
CA ILE A 528 -25.78 -12.31 23.27
C ILE A 528 -25.98 -12.98 21.92
N ILE A 529 -25.07 -13.88 21.52
CA ILE A 529 -25.15 -14.59 20.24
C ILE A 529 -26.49 -15.32 20.08
N GLU A 530 -26.97 -15.94 21.15
CA GLU A 530 -28.22 -16.71 21.18
C GLU A 530 -29.47 -15.82 21.14
N LYS A 531 -29.44 -14.64 21.77
CA LYS A 531 -30.63 -13.83 22.06
C LYS A 531 -30.66 -12.45 21.42
N ILE A 532 -29.66 -12.04 20.63
CA ILE A 532 -29.70 -10.74 19.94
C ILE A 532 -30.79 -10.70 18.87
N TYR A 533 -31.61 -9.66 18.90
CA TYR A 533 -32.67 -9.44 17.93
C TYR A 533 -32.08 -9.12 16.55
N THR A 534 -32.59 -9.76 15.49
CA THR A 534 -32.00 -9.64 14.13
C THR A 534 -32.92 -8.96 13.12
N GLY A 535 -34.19 -8.73 13.45
CA GLY A 535 -35.20 -8.25 12.50
C GLY A 535 -35.64 -9.29 11.46
N PHE A 536 -35.18 -10.54 11.55
CA PHE A 536 -35.57 -11.60 10.61
C PHE A 536 -36.94 -12.20 10.95
N ASP A 537 -37.84 -12.23 9.96
CA ASP A 537 -39.11 -12.97 10.04
C ASP A 537 -39.02 -14.25 9.18
N GLU A 538 -39.06 -15.41 9.83
CA GLU A 538 -39.02 -16.72 9.17
C GLU A 538 -40.23 -16.96 8.25
N THR A 539 -41.36 -16.29 8.48
CA THR A 539 -42.59 -16.51 7.70
C THR A 539 -42.52 -15.84 6.33
N SER A 540 -42.14 -14.56 6.28
CA SER A 540 -41.96 -13.81 5.04
C SER A 540 -40.59 -14.01 4.41
N GLY A 541 -39.59 -14.42 5.19
CA GLY A 541 -38.18 -14.45 4.78
C GLY A 541 -37.54 -13.06 4.69
N LEU A 542 -38.21 -12.01 5.19
CA LEU A 542 -37.71 -10.64 5.17
C LEU A 542 -36.94 -10.30 6.44
N PHE A 543 -35.88 -9.50 6.28
CA PHE A 543 -35.34 -8.71 7.38
C PHE A 543 -36.05 -7.37 7.40
N GLU A 544 -36.51 -6.94 8.56
CA GLU A 544 -36.82 -5.53 8.81
C GLU A 544 -35.50 -4.77 8.98
N GLN A 545 -35.25 -3.73 8.18
CA GLN A 545 -33.95 -3.02 8.18
C GLN A 545 -33.60 -2.45 9.56
N PHE A 546 -34.59 -1.93 10.27
CA PHE A 546 -34.51 -1.52 11.68
C PHE A 546 -35.92 -1.53 12.26
N THR A 547 -36.05 -1.51 13.58
CA THR A 547 -37.36 -1.59 14.25
C THR A 547 -38.29 -0.46 13.79
N GLY A 548 -39.41 -0.80 13.15
CA GLY A 548 -40.41 0.15 12.65
C GLY A 548 -40.20 0.62 11.21
N PHE A 549 -39.22 0.08 10.47
CA PHE A 549 -39.00 0.45 9.07
C PHE A 549 -40.21 0.16 8.19
N PHE A 550 -40.91 -0.96 8.42
CA PHE A 550 -42.07 -1.32 7.62
C PHE A 550 -43.27 -0.38 7.82
N ASP A 551 -43.29 0.39 8.92
CA ASP A 551 -44.33 1.38 9.23
C ASP A 551 -44.07 2.75 8.55
N LEU A 552 -42.88 2.96 7.96
CA LEU A 552 -42.56 4.19 7.24
C LEU A 552 -43.36 4.33 5.94
N GLN A 553 -43.48 5.57 5.45
CA GLN A 553 -44.24 5.84 4.23
C GLN A 553 -43.54 5.25 3.00
N PRO A 554 -44.23 4.40 2.20
CA PRO A 554 -43.68 3.95 0.93
C PRO A 554 -43.53 5.15 -0.02
N LEU A 555 -42.39 5.23 -0.70
CA LEU A 555 -42.12 6.23 -1.73
C LEU A 555 -41.56 5.54 -2.97
N ASP A 556 -42.29 5.64 -4.08
CA ASP A 556 -41.85 5.10 -5.36
C ASP A 556 -40.81 6.03 -5.99
N LEU A 557 -39.56 5.57 -6.06
CA LEU A 557 -38.45 6.32 -6.66
C LEU A 557 -38.74 6.72 -8.11
N SER A 558 -39.47 5.91 -8.87
CA SER A 558 -39.78 6.21 -10.27
C SER A 558 -40.69 7.44 -10.42
N SER A 559 -41.49 7.75 -9.40
CA SER A 559 -42.35 8.95 -9.36
C SER A 559 -41.57 10.25 -9.19
N LEU A 560 -40.30 10.18 -8.78
CA LEU A 560 -39.43 11.34 -8.60
C LEU A 560 -38.62 11.68 -9.86
N GLU A 561 -38.65 10.83 -10.89
CA GLU A 561 -37.82 11.00 -12.08
C GLU A 561 -38.46 11.92 -13.15
N PRO A 562 -37.68 12.74 -13.87
CA PRO A 562 -36.23 12.88 -13.78
C PRO A 562 -35.82 13.81 -12.63
N ARG A 563 -35.03 13.30 -11.68
CA ARG A 563 -34.39 14.13 -10.64
C ARG A 563 -32.91 14.30 -10.91
N THR A 564 -32.30 15.26 -10.21
CA THR A 564 -30.87 15.59 -10.35
C THR A 564 -30.13 15.57 -9.02
N ARG A 565 -30.76 15.06 -7.97
CA ARG A 565 -30.26 15.08 -6.59
C ARG A 565 -30.84 13.91 -5.79
N SER A 566 -30.18 13.58 -4.68
CA SER A 566 -30.58 12.50 -3.78
C SER A 566 -31.94 12.76 -3.13
N VAL A 567 -32.62 11.71 -2.71
CA VAL A 567 -33.89 11.83 -1.97
C VAL A 567 -33.72 12.63 -0.68
N GLN A 568 -32.61 12.45 0.04
CA GLN A 568 -32.30 13.26 1.22
C GLN A 568 -32.12 14.75 0.88
N SER A 569 -31.47 15.08 -0.25
CA SER A 569 -31.34 16.47 -0.71
C SER A 569 -32.69 17.10 -1.09
N MET A 570 -33.66 16.30 -1.52
CA MET A 570 -35.00 16.76 -1.89
C MET A 570 -35.93 16.93 -0.69
N LEU A 571 -35.94 15.95 0.22
CA LEU A 571 -36.86 15.90 1.35
C LEU A 571 -36.28 16.51 2.65
N GLY A 572 -34.98 16.76 2.68
CA GLY A 572 -34.24 17.03 3.92
C GLY A 572 -34.04 15.77 4.75
N ILE A 573 -33.22 15.87 5.80
CA ILE A 573 -32.88 14.75 6.69
C ILE A 573 -34.15 14.20 7.37
N GLU A 574 -34.95 15.05 8.02
CA GLU A 574 -36.20 14.61 8.67
C GLU A 574 -37.23 14.03 7.70
N GLY A 575 -37.21 14.45 6.43
CA GLY A 575 -38.12 13.95 5.41
C GLY A 575 -37.69 12.58 4.89
N ALA A 576 -36.39 12.38 4.69
CA ALA A 576 -35.82 11.09 4.29
C ALA A 576 -36.07 10.01 5.34
N GLN A 577 -35.96 10.34 6.64
CA GLN A 577 -36.21 9.40 7.74
C GLN A 577 -37.66 8.89 7.83
N LYS A 578 -38.62 9.53 7.14
CA LYS A 578 -40.05 9.20 7.20
C LYS A 578 -40.50 8.26 6.07
N VAL A 579 -39.61 7.95 5.12
CA VAL A 579 -39.94 7.19 3.92
C VAL A 579 -39.08 5.92 3.80
N GLN A 580 -39.59 4.89 3.15
CA GLN A 580 -38.87 3.62 2.96
C GLN A 580 -37.73 3.68 1.92
N VAL A 581 -37.30 4.87 1.48
CA VAL A 581 -36.22 5.02 0.51
C VAL A 581 -34.87 5.05 1.22
N ILE A 582 -33.98 4.17 0.78
CA ILE A 582 -32.68 3.95 1.43
C ILE A 582 -31.55 4.48 0.55
N LYS A 583 -30.50 5.04 1.17
CA LYS A 583 -29.35 5.66 0.49
C LYS A 583 -28.53 4.66 -0.31
N GLN A 584 -28.35 3.47 0.25
CA GLN A 584 -27.48 2.40 -0.24
C GLN A 584 -27.89 1.05 0.36
N PRO A 585 -27.37 -0.08 -0.15
CA PRO A 585 -27.66 -1.40 0.40
C PRO A 585 -27.35 -1.51 1.90
N ASP A 586 -28.34 -1.93 2.69
CA ASP A 586 -28.22 -2.21 4.13
C ASP A 586 -28.51 -3.70 4.39
N VAL A 587 -29.78 -4.12 4.36
CA VAL A 587 -30.16 -5.55 4.40
C VAL A 587 -29.52 -6.32 3.24
N LEU A 588 -29.48 -5.71 2.06
CA LEU A 588 -28.82 -6.33 0.91
C LEU A 588 -27.30 -6.41 1.08
N MET A 589 -26.68 -5.49 1.82
CA MET A 589 -25.26 -5.60 2.17
C MET A 589 -25.02 -6.76 3.15
N LEU A 590 -25.92 -6.95 4.13
CA LEU A 590 -25.86 -8.10 5.05
C LEU A 590 -25.87 -9.42 4.28
N LEU A 591 -26.81 -9.56 3.34
CA LEU A 591 -26.97 -10.76 2.52
C LEU A 591 -25.84 -10.95 1.51
N TYR A 592 -25.14 -9.87 1.16
CA TYR A 592 -23.92 -9.95 0.35
C TYR A 592 -22.75 -10.51 1.16
N LEU A 593 -22.47 -9.96 2.34
CA LEU A 593 -21.28 -10.30 3.14
C LEU A 593 -21.40 -11.66 3.84
N LEU A 594 -22.60 -12.01 4.33
CA LEU A 594 -22.89 -13.28 5.01
C LEU A 594 -23.63 -14.27 4.10
N ASP A 595 -23.28 -14.32 2.81
CA ASP A 595 -23.99 -15.10 1.79
C ASP A 595 -24.13 -16.60 2.11
N HIS A 596 -23.17 -17.19 2.83
CA HIS A 596 -23.21 -18.60 3.25
C HIS A 596 -24.19 -18.89 4.40
N HIS A 597 -24.75 -17.86 5.04
CA HIS A 597 -25.68 -18.02 6.16
C HIS A 597 -27.15 -18.07 5.73
N TYR A 598 -27.48 -17.63 4.52
CA TYR A 598 -28.85 -17.50 4.04
C TYR A 598 -29.03 -18.19 2.70
N ASP A 599 -30.21 -18.78 2.49
CA ASP A 599 -30.51 -19.43 1.23
C ASP A 599 -30.96 -18.42 0.15
N GLU A 600 -31.05 -18.91 -1.09
CA GLU A 600 -31.45 -18.09 -2.24
C GLU A 600 -32.87 -17.52 -2.10
N LYS A 601 -33.76 -18.18 -1.33
CA LYS A 601 -35.13 -17.71 -1.12
C LYS A 601 -35.16 -16.47 -0.24
N VAL A 602 -34.36 -16.45 0.82
CA VAL A 602 -34.18 -15.27 1.68
C VAL A 602 -33.59 -14.12 0.85
N LEU A 603 -32.57 -14.39 0.04
CA LEU A 603 -32.00 -13.37 -0.84
C LEU A 603 -33.05 -12.81 -1.82
N ARG A 604 -33.83 -13.69 -2.48
CA ARG A 604 -34.87 -13.28 -3.42
C ARG A 604 -35.95 -12.42 -2.75
N ALA A 605 -36.45 -12.82 -1.58
CA ALA A 605 -37.48 -12.07 -0.85
C ALA A 605 -37.01 -10.65 -0.51
N ASN A 606 -35.79 -10.52 0.01
CA ASN A 606 -35.22 -9.22 0.37
C ASN A 606 -34.79 -8.40 -0.86
N TRP A 607 -34.33 -9.04 -1.94
CA TRP A 607 -34.07 -8.39 -3.23
C TRP A 607 -35.34 -7.74 -3.77
N ASP A 608 -36.43 -8.52 -3.87
CA ASP A 608 -37.71 -8.05 -4.39
C ASP A 608 -38.27 -6.89 -3.57
N TYR A 609 -37.93 -6.81 -2.27
CA TYR A 609 -38.35 -5.73 -1.38
C TYR A 609 -37.43 -4.50 -1.43
N TYR A 610 -36.12 -4.66 -1.23
CA TYR A 610 -35.19 -3.53 -1.01
C TYR A 610 -34.57 -2.95 -2.27
N ALA A 611 -34.39 -3.74 -3.35
CA ALA A 611 -33.63 -3.29 -4.53
C ALA A 611 -34.24 -2.01 -5.15
N HIS A 612 -35.56 -2.00 -5.35
CA HIS A 612 -36.28 -0.85 -5.94
C HIS A 612 -36.52 0.31 -4.97
N ARG A 613 -36.20 0.14 -3.68
CA ARG A 613 -36.25 1.20 -2.65
C ARG A 613 -34.91 1.93 -2.48
N THR A 614 -33.86 1.49 -3.17
CA THR A 614 -32.50 2.03 -3.00
C THR A 614 -32.22 3.17 -3.98
N ASP A 615 -31.81 4.34 -3.49
CA ASP A 615 -31.39 5.48 -4.33
C ASP A 615 -29.99 5.24 -4.93
N LEU A 616 -29.92 4.45 -5.99
CA LEU A 616 -28.65 4.08 -6.63
C LEU A 616 -28.07 5.17 -7.54
N THR A 617 -28.90 6.10 -8.03
CA THR A 617 -28.46 7.13 -8.98
C THR A 617 -27.76 8.27 -8.26
N TYR A 618 -28.34 8.78 -7.17
CA TYR A 618 -27.84 9.96 -6.47
C TYR A 618 -27.64 9.74 -4.97
N GLY A 619 -27.98 8.57 -4.42
CA GLY A 619 -27.62 8.17 -3.06
C GLY A 619 -26.12 7.91 -2.97
N SER A 620 -25.68 6.75 -2.49
CA SER A 620 -24.24 6.47 -2.38
C SER A 620 -23.63 5.83 -3.62
N SER A 621 -22.38 6.18 -3.93
CA SER A 621 -21.62 5.55 -5.04
C SER A 621 -21.26 4.08 -4.77
N LEU A 622 -21.37 3.64 -3.52
CA LEU A 622 -21.12 2.28 -3.07
C LEU A 622 -22.20 1.30 -3.57
N GLY A 623 -23.44 1.77 -3.69
CA GLY A 623 -24.61 0.90 -3.89
C GLY A 623 -24.67 0.15 -5.23
N PRO A 624 -24.48 0.80 -6.39
CA PRO A 624 -24.71 0.16 -7.69
C PRO A 624 -23.86 -1.09 -7.92
N ALA A 625 -22.59 -1.08 -7.51
CA ALA A 625 -21.71 -2.23 -7.71
C ALA A 625 -22.14 -3.45 -6.87
N ILE A 626 -22.58 -3.22 -5.63
CA ILE A 626 -23.05 -4.31 -4.74
C ILE A 626 -24.37 -4.88 -5.24
N GLN A 627 -25.33 -4.04 -5.63
CA GLN A 627 -26.57 -4.54 -6.20
C GLN A 627 -26.38 -5.18 -7.58
N SER A 628 -25.35 -4.79 -8.36
CA SER A 628 -24.96 -5.52 -9.57
C SER A 628 -24.58 -6.97 -9.27
N ILE A 629 -23.80 -7.22 -8.20
CA ILE A 629 -23.45 -8.58 -7.76
C ILE A 629 -24.71 -9.36 -7.37
N LEU A 630 -25.58 -8.76 -6.57
CA LEU A 630 -26.79 -9.43 -6.08
C LEU A 630 -27.79 -9.69 -7.21
N ALA A 631 -27.97 -8.75 -8.14
CA ALA A 631 -28.77 -8.92 -9.35
C ALA A 631 -28.29 -10.13 -10.17
N ALA A 632 -26.97 -10.26 -10.35
CA ALA A 632 -26.40 -11.43 -11.03
C ALA A 632 -26.69 -12.74 -10.27
N ARG A 633 -26.56 -12.74 -8.94
CA ARG A 633 -26.83 -13.92 -8.08
C ARG A 633 -28.29 -14.37 -8.12
N VAL A 634 -29.23 -13.44 -8.27
CA VAL A 634 -30.67 -13.73 -8.37
C VAL A 634 -31.16 -13.93 -9.81
N GLY A 635 -30.24 -13.91 -10.78
CA GLY A 635 -30.52 -14.18 -12.19
C GLY A 635 -31.04 -13.00 -13.03
N ASP A 636 -31.05 -11.78 -12.48
CA ASP A 636 -31.43 -10.56 -13.22
C ASP A 636 -30.19 -9.91 -13.85
N ILE A 637 -29.73 -10.50 -14.95
CA ILE A 637 -28.45 -10.14 -15.58
C ILE A 637 -28.51 -8.77 -16.28
N ASP A 638 -29.68 -8.39 -16.79
CA ASP A 638 -29.87 -7.09 -17.44
C ASP A 638 -29.74 -5.95 -16.42
N GLU A 639 -30.39 -6.11 -15.26
CA GLU A 639 -30.23 -5.16 -14.15
C GLU A 639 -28.81 -5.15 -13.61
N ALA A 640 -28.19 -6.33 -13.47
CA ALA A 640 -26.79 -6.44 -13.06
C ALA A 640 -25.87 -5.62 -13.96
N TYR A 641 -26.01 -5.73 -15.28
CA TYR A 641 -25.22 -4.98 -16.24
C TYR A 641 -25.53 -3.48 -16.23
N ARG A 642 -26.81 -3.10 -16.13
CA ARG A 642 -27.21 -1.69 -16.01
C ARG A 642 -26.55 -1.02 -14.80
N LEU A 643 -26.56 -1.68 -13.66
CA LEU A 643 -25.95 -1.20 -12.42
C LEU A 643 -24.42 -1.19 -12.47
N PHE A 644 -23.81 -2.20 -13.10
CA PHE A 644 -22.37 -2.21 -13.37
C PHE A 644 -21.95 -0.99 -14.19
N MET A 645 -22.68 -0.68 -15.27
CA MET A 645 -22.38 0.49 -16.11
C MET A 645 -22.75 1.83 -15.46
N LEU A 646 -23.66 1.84 -14.48
CA LEU A 646 -23.89 3.01 -13.62
C LEU A 646 -22.65 3.27 -12.74
N ALA A 647 -22.15 2.26 -12.04
CA ALA A 647 -20.92 2.35 -11.25
C ALA A 647 -19.71 2.74 -12.12
N ALA A 648 -19.53 2.09 -13.26
CA ALA A 648 -18.40 2.30 -14.18
C ALA A 648 -18.32 3.71 -14.76
N GLY A 649 -19.45 4.41 -14.84
CA GLY A 649 -19.53 5.80 -15.31
C GLY A 649 -19.38 6.85 -14.20
N THR A 650 -19.21 6.46 -12.94
CA THR A 650 -19.23 7.40 -11.80
C THR A 650 -18.25 8.55 -11.98
N ASP A 651 -16.97 8.26 -12.24
CA ASP A 651 -15.93 9.29 -12.40
C ASP A 651 -15.71 9.67 -13.87
N LEU A 652 -15.66 8.68 -14.77
CA LEU A 652 -15.36 8.92 -16.20
C LEU A 652 -16.40 9.78 -16.92
N GLU A 653 -17.67 9.64 -16.52
CA GLU A 653 -18.81 10.38 -17.09
C GLU A 653 -19.40 11.38 -16.08
N ASP A 654 -18.78 11.53 -14.91
CA ASP A 654 -19.24 12.36 -13.78
C ASP A 654 -20.75 12.18 -13.51
N LYS A 655 -21.24 10.93 -13.52
CA LYS A 655 -22.69 10.63 -13.39
C LYS A 655 -23.32 11.17 -12.11
N ARG A 656 -22.49 11.45 -11.10
CA ARG A 656 -22.92 11.99 -9.80
C ARG A 656 -22.72 13.50 -9.66
N GLY A 657 -21.96 14.13 -10.56
CA GLY A 657 -21.68 15.57 -10.54
C GLY A 657 -20.69 16.01 -9.47
N ASN A 658 -19.92 15.09 -8.88
CA ASN A 658 -18.97 15.34 -7.80
C ASN A 658 -17.62 14.65 -8.00
N ALA A 659 -17.30 14.19 -9.22
CA ALA A 659 -15.96 13.67 -9.54
C ALA A 659 -14.86 14.71 -9.32
N ALA A 660 -15.18 16.01 -9.31
CA ALA A 660 -14.27 17.09 -8.98
C ALA A 660 -13.62 16.97 -7.58
N GLU A 661 -14.29 16.30 -6.64
CA GLU A 661 -13.81 16.12 -5.26
C GLU A 661 -12.75 15.02 -5.13
N GLY A 662 -12.63 14.15 -6.14
CA GLY A 662 -11.75 12.99 -6.16
C GLY A 662 -12.48 11.71 -6.58
N ILE A 663 -11.69 10.69 -6.91
CA ILE A 663 -12.12 9.35 -7.37
C ILE A 663 -12.98 8.65 -6.33
N HIS A 664 -14.04 7.98 -6.75
CA HIS A 664 -14.85 7.15 -5.84
C HIS A 664 -14.21 5.77 -5.66
N ALA A 665 -13.21 5.66 -4.77
CA ALA A 665 -12.38 4.46 -4.65
C ALA A 665 -13.19 3.19 -4.34
N ALA A 666 -14.18 3.27 -3.44
CA ALA A 666 -15.07 2.15 -3.13
C ALA A 666 -15.87 1.66 -4.34
N THR A 667 -16.31 2.56 -5.23
CA THR A 667 -17.03 2.19 -6.45
C THR A 667 -16.16 1.33 -7.36
N HIS A 668 -14.87 1.67 -7.52
CA HIS A 668 -13.94 0.90 -8.35
C HIS A 668 -13.58 -0.45 -7.73
N GLY A 669 -13.45 -0.52 -6.41
CA GLY A 669 -13.34 -1.80 -5.70
C GLY A 669 -14.57 -2.68 -5.90
N GLY A 670 -15.76 -2.08 -5.83
CA GLY A 670 -17.02 -2.73 -6.14
C GLY A 670 -17.13 -3.23 -7.59
N LEU A 671 -16.61 -2.50 -8.58
CA LEU A 671 -16.60 -2.94 -9.98
C LEU A 671 -15.80 -4.23 -10.17
N TRP A 672 -14.63 -4.33 -9.52
CA TRP A 672 -13.86 -5.57 -9.51
C TRP A 672 -14.67 -6.72 -8.90
N GLN A 673 -15.33 -6.46 -7.76
CA GLN A 673 -16.18 -7.45 -7.09
C GLN A 673 -17.39 -7.86 -7.96
N ALA A 674 -18.02 -6.94 -8.69
CA ALA A 674 -19.09 -7.22 -9.64
C ALA A 674 -18.63 -8.14 -10.77
N CYS A 675 -17.44 -7.93 -11.31
CA CYS A 675 -16.86 -8.84 -12.30
C CYS A 675 -16.55 -10.22 -11.72
N VAL A 676 -15.92 -10.31 -10.54
CA VAL A 676 -15.42 -11.59 -10.00
C VAL A 676 -16.51 -12.37 -9.27
N PHE A 677 -17.22 -11.75 -8.33
CA PHE A 677 -18.23 -12.39 -7.48
C PHE A 677 -19.66 -12.32 -8.06
N GLY A 678 -19.92 -11.38 -8.97
CA GLY A 678 -21.19 -11.24 -9.69
C GLY A 678 -21.19 -12.04 -11.00
N PHE A 679 -20.70 -11.43 -12.08
CA PHE A 679 -20.70 -12.01 -13.43
C PHE A 679 -19.82 -13.26 -13.55
N GLY A 680 -18.67 -13.29 -12.87
CA GLY A 680 -17.82 -14.48 -12.78
C GLY A 680 -18.36 -15.55 -11.84
N GLY A 681 -19.22 -15.16 -10.89
CA GLY A 681 -19.80 -16.03 -9.88
C GLY A 681 -18.77 -16.88 -9.13
N LEU A 682 -17.60 -16.32 -8.83
CA LEU A 682 -16.54 -17.02 -8.11
C LEU A 682 -17.03 -17.48 -6.73
N ARG A 683 -16.81 -18.76 -6.41
CA ARG A 683 -17.10 -19.37 -5.10
C ARG A 683 -15.90 -20.17 -4.63
N ILE A 684 -15.64 -20.15 -3.33
CA ILE A 684 -14.61 -20.99 -2.69
C ILE A 684 -15.29 -22.28 -2.20
N THR A 685 -14.94 -23.40 -2.83
CA THR A 685 -15.45 -24.74 -2.46
C THR A 685 -14.40 -25.49 -1.63
N PRO A 686 -14.75 -26.62 -0.97
CA PRO A 686 -13.77 -27.49 -0.31
C PRO A 686 -12.62 -27.93 -1.23
N GLU A 687 -12.88 -28.08 -2.53
CA GLU A 687 -11.91 -28.47 -3.55
C GLU A 687 -11.07 -27.30 -4.09
N GLY A 688 -11.44 -26.06 -3.76
CA GLY A 688 -10.79 -24.83 -4.19
C GLY A 688 -11.72 -23.84 -4.90
N PRO A 689 -11.16 -22.77 -5.50
CA PRO A 689 -11.95 -21.75 -6.18
C PRO A 689 -12.59 -22.27 -7.49
N VAL A 690 -13.88 -21.99 -7.71
CA VAL A 690 -14.67 -22.38 -8.89
C VAL A 690 -15.54 -21.20 -9.34
N ALA A 691 -15.69 -20.99 -10.64
CA ALA A 691 -16.51 -19.89 -11.20
C ALA A 691 -17.85 -20.39 -11.74
N PHE A 692 -18.93 -19.62 -11.52
CA PHE A 692 -20.27 -19.88 -12.02
C PHE A 692 -20.73 -18.68 -12.87
N PRO A 693 -20.43 -18.67 -14.18
CA PRO A 693 -20.58 -17.49 -15.02
C PRO A 693 -22.04 -17.07 -15.26
N HIS A 694 -22.26 -15.75 -15.22
CA HIS A 694 -23.51 -15.06 -15.51
C HIS A 694 -23.25 -13.86 -16.44
N LEU A 695 -22.64 -14.10 -17.60
CA LEU A 695 -22.17 -13.02 -18.47
C LEU A 695 -23.34 -12.24 -19.11
N PRO A 696 -23.31 -10.90 -19.13
CA PRO A 696 -24.30 -10.08 -19.82
C PRO A 696 -24.39 -10.33 -21.32
N GLN A 697 -25.53 -9.97 -21.91
CA GLN A 697 -25.68 -10.00 -23.35
C GLN A 697 -24.64 -9.08 -24.02
N GLY A 698 -23.80 -9.66 -24.89
CA GLY A 698 -22.75 -8.94 -25.63
C GLY A 698 -21.34 -9.25 -25.14
N TRP A 699 -21.16 -9.64 -23.88
CA TRP A 699 -19.87 -10.11 -23.38
C TRP A 699 -19.56 -11.48 -23.98
N LYS A 700 -18.48 -11.56 -24.75
CA LYS A 700 -17.99 -12.79 -25.39
C LYS A 700 -17.09 -13.58 -24.45
N ARG A 701 -16.35 -12.86 -23.59
CA ARG A 701 -15.36 -13.44 -22.69
C ARG A 701 -15.16 -12.56 -21.46
N LEU A 702 -14.95 -13.18 -20.31
CA LEU A 702 -14.48 -12.56 -19.07
C LEU A 702 -13.29 -13.37 -18.55
N GLN A 703 -12.11 -12.75 -18.50
CA GLN A 703 -10.88 -13.37 -17.98
C GLN A 703 -10.38 -12.60 -16.76
N PHE A 704 -10.06 -13.33 -15.69
CA PHE A 704 -9.48 -12.76 -14.46
C PHE A 704 -8.67 -13.83 -13.72
N GLY A 705 -7.81 -13.38 -12.81
CA GLY A 705 -7.09 -14.29 -11.93
C GLY A 705 -7.13 -13.86 -10.46
N ILE A 706 -6.95 -14.84 -9.58
CA ILE A 706 -6.97 -14.67 -8.13
C ILE A 706 -5.84 -15.45 -7.45
N SER A 707 -5.45 -15.01 -6.27
CA SER A 707 -4.58 -15.69 -5.32
C SER A 707 -5.45 -16.32 -4.24
N TYR A 708 -5.25 -17.61 -3.98
CA TYR A 708 -5.90 -18.34 -2.90
C TYR A 708 -4.90 -19.29 -2.26
N ARG A 709 -4.68 -19.16 -0.95
CA ARG A 709 -3.73 -19.93 -0.13
C ARG A 709 -2.34 -20.03 -0.76
N GLY A 710 -1.81 -18.87 -1.18
CA GLY A 710 -0.49 -18.72 -1.80
C GLY A 710 -0.37 -19.28 -3.22
N LYS A 711 -1.49 -19.66 -3.87
CA LYS A 711 -1.51 -20.18 -5.25
C LYS A 711 -2.31 -19.27 -6.15
N ARG A 712 -1.84 -19.09 -7.39
CA ARG A 712 -2.54 -18.35 -8.44
C ARG A 712 -3.51 -19.26 -9.19
N TYR A 713 -4.71 -18.76 -9.44
CA TYR A 713 -5.76 -19.37 -10.23
C TYR A 713 -6.21 -18.39 -11.31
N GLU A 714 -6.33 -18.86 -12.53
CA GLU A 714 -6.78 -18.05 -13.68
C GLU A 714 -8.11 -18.61 -14.18
N PHE A 715 -9.07 -17.74 -14.47
CA PHE A 715 -10.39 -18.10 -14.97
C PHE A 715 -10.58 -17.49 -16.35
N ASP A 716 -11.17 -18.28 -17.25
CA ASP A 716 -11.43 -17.89 -18.62
C ASP A 716 -12.86 -18.31 -18.97
N LEU A 717 -13.79 -17.35 -18.89
CA LEU A 717 -15.22 -17.57 -18.99
C LEU A 717 -15.69 -17.08 -20.35
N HIS A 718 -16.43 -17.90 -21.08
CA HIS A 718 -17.00 -17.55 -22.39
C HIS A 718 -18.52 -17.50 -22.34
N ALA A 719 -19.15 -16.79 -23.28
CA ALA A 719 -20.61 -16.60 -23.34
C ALA A 719 -21.44 -17.92 -23.35
N ASP A 720 -20.84 -19.02 -23.79
CA ASP A 720 -21.45 -20.36 -23.82
C ASP A 720 -21.15 -21.22 -22.57
N SER A 721 -20.44 -20.66 -21.59
CA SER A 721 -20.15 -21.33 -20.32
C SER A 721 -21.43 -21.46 -19.49
N LYS A 722 -22.12 -22.60 -19.64
CA LYS A 722 -23.37 -22.90 -18.92
C LYS A 722 -23.18 -23.73 -17.65
N GLN A 723 -21.94 -24.12 -17.36
CA GLN A 723 -21.57 -24.97 -16.22
C GLN A 723 -20.47 -24.29 -15.41
N ALA A 724 -20.22 -24.83 -14.22
CA ALA A 724 -19.12 -24.41 -13.37
C ALA A 724 -17.78 -24.48 -14.14
N VAL A 725 -17.06 -23.37 -14.20
CA VAL A 725 -15.76 -23.28 -14.85
C VAL A 725 -14.67 -23.48 -13.81
N GLN A 726 -13.87 -24.53 -14.01
CA GLN A 726 -12.68 -24.76 -13.23
C GLN A 726 -11.59 -23.77 -13.66
N PRO A 727 -10.71 -23.34 -12.74
CA PRO A 727 -9.59 -22.49 -13.10
C PRO A 727 -8.76 -23.18 -14.18
N VAL A 728 -8.32 -22.41 -15.17
CA VAL A 728 -7.44 -22.89 -16.22
C VAL A 728 -6.20 -23.41 -15.54
N ARG A 729 -6.08 -24.75 -15.48
CA ARG A 729 -4.79 -25.39 -15.29
C ARG A 729 -3.99 -25.06 -16.52
N LYS A 730 -3.33 -23.90 -16.52
CA LYS A 730 -2.06 -23.87 -17.22
C LYS A 730 -1.30 -25.02 -16.61
N ALA A 731 -0.91 -25.98 -17.44
CA ALA A 731 0.32 -26.68 -17.18
C ALA A 731 1.45 -25.63 -17.22
N THR A 732 1.47 -24.71 -16.25
CA THR A 732 2.65 -24.65 -15.43
C THR A 732 2.70 -26.02 -14.75
N SER A 733 3.22 -26.98 -15.51
CA SER A 733 4.40 -27.62 -14.97
C SER A 733 5.23 -26.45 -14.45
N PHE A 734 5.17 -26.20 -13.14
CA PHE A 734 6.43 -26.15 -12.45
C PHE A 734 7.09 -27.51 -12.77
N GLN A 735 7.66 -27.64 -14.00
CA GLN A 735 9.04 -28.01 -14.06
C GLN A 735 9.64 -27.11 -13.00
N LYS A 736 9.95 -27.69 -11.84
CA LYS A 736 10.94 -27.14 -10.93
C LYS A 736 11.92 -26.42 -11.84
N CYS A 737 11.87 -25.08 -11.86
CA CYS A 737 12.74 -24.29 -12.70
C CYS A 737 14.09 -24.34 -11.99
N THR A 738 14.75 -25.50 -12.07
CA THR A 738 16.12 -25.71 -11.67
C THR A 738 17.07 -25.22 -12.75
N LYS A 739 16.56 -24.52 -13.79
CA LYS A 739 17.38 -24.05 -14.92
C LYS A 739 17.73 -22.56 -14.91
N ASP A 740 17.05 -21.71 -14.14
CA ASP A 740 17.40 -20.28 -14.05
C ASP A 740 17.81 -19.85 -12.64
N ILE A 741 18.60 -20.67 -11.94
CA ILE A 741 19.40 -20.14 -10.82
C ILE A 741 20.53 -19.31 -11.45
N SER A 742 20.36 -17.99 -11.39
CA SER A 742 21.35 -16.97 -11.70
C SER A 742 21.80 -16.34 -10.38
N ILE A 743 23.02 -16.65 -9.96
CA ILE A 743 23.68 -15.99 -8.83
C ILE A 743 24.66 -14.98 -9.41
N SER A 744 24.41 -13.71 -9.14
CA SER A 744 25.24 -12.58 -9.58
C SER A 744 26.00 -11.94 -8.41
N GLY A 745 25.68 -12.32 -7.17
CA GLY A 745 26.38 -11.88 -5.97
C GLY A 745 26.73 -13.01 -5.00
N ALA A 746 27.88 -12.92 -4.35
CA ALA A 746 28.30 -13.85 -3.30
C ALA A 746 28.67 -13.07 -2.04
N ILE A 747 27.97 -13.36 -0.94
CA ILE A 747 28.17 -12.73 0.37
C ILE A 747 28.76 -13.78 1.30
N PHE A 748 29.93 -13.51 1.87
CA PHE A 748 30.62 -14.45 2.74
C PHE A 748 30.56 -13.95 4.18
N ASP A 749 30.22 -14.82 5.13
CA ASP A 749 30.62 -14.56 6.50
C ASP A 749 32.15 -14.59 6.64
N LEU A 750 32.66 -13.94 7.68
CA LEU A 750 34.09 -13.88 7.94
C LEU A 750 34.58 -15.06 8.77
N ASP A 751 33.96 -15.27 9.95
CA ASP A 751 34.45 -16.15 10.99
C ASP A 751 33.94 -17.59 10.72
N GLY A 752 34.83 -18.53 10.41
CA GLY A 752 34.46 -19.92 10.10
C GLY A 752 34.11 -20.18 8.63
N VAL A 753 34.08 -19.14 7.79
CA VAL A 753 33.91 -19.24 6.33
C VAL A 753 35.14 -18.77 5.56
N ILE A 754 35.69 -17.59 5.87
CA ILE A 754 36.93 -17.07 5.25
C ILE A 754 38.17 -17.43 6.07
N THR A 755 38.09 -17.29 7.39
CA THR A 755 39.20 -17.54 8.33
C THR A 755 38.65 -18.12 9.62
N ASP A 756 39.43 -18.95 10.32
CA ASP A 756 39.06 -19.42 11.66
C ASP A 756 39.55 -18.46 12.74
N THR A 757 38.91 -17.30 12.82
CA THR A 757 39.11 -16.30 13.89
C THR A 757 38.32 -16.64 15.16
N SER A 758 37.52 -17.72 15.14
CA SER A 758 36.74 -18.18 16.28
C SER A 758 37.63 -18.65 17.44
N GLU A 759 38.79 -19.21 17.13
CA GLU A 759 39.80 -19.61 18.11
C GLU A 759 40.38 -18.39 18.86
N PHE A 760 40.55 -17.25 18.19
CA PHE A 760 41.01 -16.02 18.85
C PHE A 760 39.96 -15.42 19.78
N HIS A 761 38.67 -15.61 19.47
CA HIS A 761 37.60 -15.27 20.41
C HIS A 761 37.66 -16.12 21.67
N TYR A 762 37.87 -17.43 21.53
CA TYR A 762 38.06 -18.34 22.66
C TYR A 762 39.29 -17.96 23.48
N LEU A 763 40.46 -17.76 22.86
CA LEU A 763 41.70 -17.39 23.57
C LEU A 763 41.57 -16.06 24.30
N ALA A 764 40.91 -15.06 23.69
CA ALA A 764 40.66 -13.78 24.33
C ALA A 764 39.73 -13.89 25.54
N TRP A 765 38.66 -14.70 25.45
CA TRP A 765 37.79 -14.98 26.59
C TRP A 765 38.48 -15.80 27.67
N LYS A 766 39.29 -16.79 27.29
CA LYS A 766 40.06 -17.63 28.20
C LYS A 766 41.07 -16.82 28.98
N ARG A 767 41.82 -15.95 28.30
CA ARG A 767 42.78 -15.04 28.95
C ARG A 767 42.09 -14.08 29.92
N LEU A 768 40.98 -13.46 29.52
CA LEU A 768 40.20 -12.62 30.44
C LEU A 768 39.72 -13.43 31.65
N ALA A 769 39.15 -14.61 31.42
CA ALA A 769 38.62 -15.46 32.49
C ALA A 769 39.73 -15.95 33.45
N ASP A 770 40.92 -16.28 32.95
CA ASP A 770 42.06 -16.67 33.78
C ASP A 770 42.57 -15.51 34.65
N GLU A 771 42.56 -14.28 34.13
CA GLU A 771 42.93 -13.08 34.88
C GLU A 771 41.90 -12.71 35.97
N GLU A 772 40.62 -13.04 35.75
CA GLU A 772 39.51 -12.81 36.70
C GLU A 772 39.23 -14.03 37.61
N GLU A 773 40.06 -15.08 37.52
CA GLU A 773 39.91 -16.35 38.26
C GLU A 773 38.52 -16.99 38.05
N ILE A 774 38.05 -17.00 36.80
CA ILE A 774 36.78 -17.56 36.36
C ILE A 774 37.06 -18.85 35.56
N PRO A 775 36.49 -20.01 35.96
CA PRO A 775 36.59 -21.24 35.18
C PRO A 775 35.91 -21.12 33.82
N PHE A 776 36.72 -21.01 32.76
CA PHE A 776 36.26 -20.97 31.37
C PHE A 776 36.98 -22.04 30.53
N ASP A 777 36.20 -22.90 29.87
CA ASP A 777 36.67 -23.98 29.01
C ASP A 777 35.97 -23.94 27.64
N ARG A 778 36.34 -24.84 26.72
CA ARG A 778 35.77 -24.89 25.38
C ARG A 778 34.27 -25.23 25.36
N SER A 779 33.82 -26.05 26.31
CA SER A 779 32.40 -26.41 26.46
C SER A 779 31.56 -25.18 26.78
N LYS A 780 32.04 -24.32 27.69
CA LYS A 780 31.39 -23.04 28.00
C LYS A 780 31.43 -22.06 26.83
N ASN A 781 32.53 -22.01 26.06
CA ASN A 781 32.65 -21.14 24.89
C ASN A 781 31.63 -21.48 23.79
N ASP A 782 31.36 -22.77 23.56
CA ASP A 782 30.37 -23.19 22.57
C ASP A 782 28.95 -22.72 22.92
N ALA A 783 28.61 -22.59 24.20
CA ALA A 783 27.36 -22.01 24.67
C ALA A 783 27.23 -20.49 24.47
N LEU A 784 28.31 -19.82 24.05
CA LEU A 784 28.35 -18.39 23.72
C LEU A 784 28.25 -18.11 22.22
N ARG A 785 28.17 -19.14 21.37
CA ARG A 785 28.03 -18.95 19.92
C ARG A 785 26.68 -18.29 19.62
N GLY A 786 26.71 -17.23 18.81
CA GLY A 786 25.50 -16.55 18.33
C GLY A 786 24.83 -15.58 19.31
N ILE A 787 25.45 -15.29 20.47
CA ILE A 787 24.98 -14.25 21.41
C ILE A 787 25.91 -13.04 21.43
N SER A 788 25.40 -11.87 21.82
CA SER A 788 26.19 -10.62 21.84
C SER A 788 27.39 -10.72 22.80
N ARG A 789 28.41 -9.87 22.61
CA ARG A 789 29.57 -9.84 23.51
C ARG A 789 29.21 -9.52 24.96
N LEU A 790 28.22 -8.63 25.16
CA LEU A 790 27.73 -8.27 26.49
C LEU A 790 27.02 -9.46 27.15
N GLU A 791 26.16 -10.15 26.41
CA GLU A 791 25.49 -11.35 26.90
C GLU A 791 26.48 -12.51 27.12
N SER A 792 27.52 -12.61 26.28
CA SER A 792 28.62 -13.56 26.46
C SER A 792 29.36 -13.30 27.77
N LEU A 793 29.71 -12.04 28.06
CA LEU A 793 30.34 -11.67 29.32
C LEU A 793 29.42 -12.02 30.50
N LYS A 794 28.14 -11.63 30.48
CA LYS A 794 27.19 -11.95 31.55
C LYS A 794 27.11 -13.46 31.83
N LYS A 795 27.14 -14.30 30.79
CA LYS A 795 27.18 -15.77 30.95
C LYS A 795 28.50 -16.28 31.51
N ILE A 796 29.64 -15.70 31.12
CA ILE A 796 30.95 -16.06 31.67
C ILE A 796 31.04 -15.72 33.16
N LEU A 797 30.44 -14.60 33.57
CA LEU A 797 30.46 -14.14 34.97
C LEU A 797 29.64 -15.04 35.92
N ASP A 798 28.80 -15.95 35.41
CA ASP A 798 28.11 -17.01 36.17
C ASP A 798 27.43 -16.53 37.47
N GLY A 799 26.75 -15.38 37.42
CA GLY A 799 26.04 -14.79 38.57
C GLY A 799 26.88 -13.96 39.54
N ARG A 800 28.18 -13.75 39.28
CA ARG A 800 29.00 -12.78 40.02
C ARG A 800 28.54 -11.35 39.70
N VAL A 801 28.47 -10.50 40.72
CA VAL A 801 28.02 -9.10 40.60
C VAL A 801 29.22 -8.18 40.37
N PHE A 802 29.21 -7.46 39.26
CA PHE A 802 30.19 -6.42 38.90
C PHE A 802 29.45 -5.12 38.61
N SER A 803 30.10 -3.97 38.81
CA SER A 803 29.55 -2.69 38.37
C SER A 803 29.60 -2.55 36.84
N ASP A 804 28.77 -1.67 36.28
CA ASP A 804 28.77 -1.39 34.83
C ASP A 804 30.16 -0.94 34.34
N GLU A 805 30.89 -0.17 35.16
CA GLU A 805 32.26 0.28 34.87
C GLU A 805 33.25 -0.90 34.80
N GLN A 806 33.13 -1.86 35.73
CA GLN A 806 33.97 -3.06 35.73
C GLN A 806 33.69 -3.95 34.51
N MET A 807 32.41 -4.13 34.16
CA MET A 807 32.02 -4.91 32.98
C MET A 807 32.51 -4.26 31.68
N GLN A 808 32.46 -2.93 31.60
CA GLN A 808 32.98 -2.18 30.46
C GLN A 808 34.51 -2.33 30.34
N ASN A 809 35.25 -2.26 31.45
CA ASN A 809 36.70 -2.49 31.46
C ASN A 809 37.08 -3.90 30.99
N MET A 810 36.35 -4.93 31.44
CA MET A 810 36.55 -6.32 31.00
C MET A 810 36.31 -6.49 29.50
N MET A 811 35.28 -5.82 28.96
CA MET A 811 34.98 -5.81 27.53
C MET A 811 36.09 -5.15 26.70
N GLU A 812 36.67 -4.05 27.19
CA GLU A 812 37.80 -3.38 26.56
C GLU A 812 39.06 -4.24 26.56
N ARG A 813 39.41 -4.83 27.71
CA ARG A 813 40.55 -5.76 27.82
C ARG A 813 40.42 -6.96 26.90
N LYS A 814 39.25 -7.59 26.84
CA LYS A 814 38.98 -8.68 25.89
C LYS A 814 39.17 -8.24 24.45
N ASN A 815 38.74 -7.03 24.10
CA ASN A 815 38.93 -6.50 22.75
C ASN A 815 40.41 -6.27 22.43
N LEU A 816 41.21 -5.78 23.38
CA LEU A 816 42.66 -5.64 23.23
C LEU A 816 43.36 -7.01 23.04
N TYR A 817 42.99 -8.04 23.82
CA TYR A 817 43.53 -9.38 23.64
C TYR A 817 43.19 -9.96 22.28
N TYR A 818 41.94 -9.78 21.85
CA TYR A 818 41.51 -10.21 20.52
C TYR A 818 42.30 -9.47 19.42
N GLN A 819 42.53 -8.16 19.55
CA GLN A 819 43.35 -7.39 18.61
C GLN A 819 44.82 -7.83 18.60
N ASP A 820 45.39 -8.20 19.76
CA ASP A 820 46.73 -8.79 19.85
C ASP A 820 46.81 -10.12 19.08
N TYR A 821 45.82 -11.01 19.24
CA TYR A 821 45.78 -12.25 18.47
C TYR A 821 45.59 -12.00 16.97
N LEU A 822 44.74 -11.05 16.59
CA LEU A 822 44.60 -10.61 15.21
C LEU A 822 45.89 -9.99 14.64
N SER A 823 46.85 -9.55 15.46
CA SER A 823 48.14 -9.02 14.97
C SER A 823 49.04 -10.08 14.34
N ARG A 824 48.81 -11.35 14.68
CA ARG A 824 49.56 -12.51 14.20
C ARG A 824 48.92 -13.17 12.97
N LEU A 825 47.87 -12.54 12.44
CA LEU A 825 47.05 -13.05 11.35
C LEU A 825 47.74 -12.72 10.02
N GLY A 826 47.98 -13.74 9.21
CA GLY A 826 48.57 -13.65 7.89
C GLY A 826 47.77 -14.45 6.86
N LYS A 827 48.23 -14.44 5.62
CA LYS A 827 47.56 -15.11 4.50
C LYS A 827 47.39 -16.62 4.71
N GLU A 828 48.28 -17.24 5.49
CA GLU A 828 48.22 -18.64 5.90
C GLU A 828 46.99 -19.02 6.74
N ASN A 829 46.26 -18.04 7.25
CA ASN A 829 45.05 -18.25 8.05
C ASN A 829 43.75 -18.30 7.22
N LEU A 830 43.83 -18.13 5.89
CA LEU A 830 42.69 -18.38 5.02
C LEU A 830 42.31 -19.87 5.08
N LEU A 831 41.01 -20.15 5.20
CA LEU A 831 40.53 -21.52 5.17
C LEU A 831 40.85 -22.18 3.81
N PRO A 832 41.21 -23.48 3.79
CA PRO A 832 41.60 -24.16 2.56
C PRO A 832 40.57 -24.00 1.42
N GLY A 833 41.06 -23.65 0.23
CA GLY A 833 40.25 -23.47 -0.99
C GLY A 833 39.45 -22.17 -1.11
N VAL A 834 39.28 -21.38 -0.03
CA VAL A 834 38.41 -20.19 -0.06
C VAL A 834 38.91 -19.10 -1.01
N LEU A 835 40.22 -18.88 -1.05
CA LEU A 835 40.83 -17.87 -1.92
C LEU A 835 40.64 -18.22 -3.39
N ASP A 836 40.85 -19.48 -3.75
CA ASP A 836 40.70 -19.96 -5.12
C ASP A 836 39.24 -19.85 -5.57
N PHE A 837 38.28 -20.17 -4.69
CA PHE A 837 36.85 -20.02 -4.95
C PHE A 837 36.43 -18.56 -5.15
N ILE A 838 36.87 -17.65 -4.28
CA ILE A 838 36.61 -16.20 -4.37
C ILE A 838 37.15 -15.64 -5.69
N LEU A 839 38.40 -15.98 -6.04
CA LEU A 839 39.01 -15.53 -7.29
C LEU A 839 38.29 -16.11 -8.51
N ASP A 840 37.81 -17.35 -8.44
CA ASP A 840 37.03 -17.97 -9.50
C ASP A 840 35.68 -17.29 -9.70
N ALA A 841 34.95 -17.02 -8.61
CA ALA A 841 33.68 -16.29 -8.64
C ALA A 841 33.86 -14.90 -9.29
N LYS A 842 34.91 -14.17 -8.90
CA LYS A 842 35.21 -12.84 -9.47
C LYS A 842 35.52 -12.91 -10.98
N ARG A 843 36.24 -13.94 -11.45
CA ARG A 843 36.49 -14.16 -12.88
C ARG A 843 35.21 -14.41 -13.68
N GLN A 844 34.18 -14.97 -13.05
CA GLN A 844 32.87 -15.22 -13.65
C GLN A 844 31.94 -13.98 -13.59
N GLY A 845 32.44 -12.83 -13.13
CA GLY A 845 31.67 -11.58 -13.06
C GLY A 845 30.72 -11.49 -11.86
N VAL A 846 30.89 -12.34 -10.85
CA VAL A 846 30.08 -12.32 -9.62
C VAL A 846 30.59 -11.20 -8.72
N LYS A 847 29.68 -10.36 -8.22
CA LYS A 847 30.04 -9.33 -7.23
C LYS A 847 30.21 -9.95 -5.85
N LEU A 848 31.22 -9.51 -5.10
CA LEU A 848 31.62 -10.15 -3.86
C LEU A 848 31.40 -9.22 -2.67
N ALA A 849 30.84 -9.74 -1.58
CA ALA A 849 30.73 -9.01 -0.32
C ALA A 849 31.10 -9.85 0.91
N VAL A 850 31.41 -9.16 2.00
CA VAL A 850 31.52 -9.77 3.34
C VAL A 850 30.38 -9.27 4.22
N GLY A 851 29.76 -10.18 4.98
CA GLY A 851 28.73 -9.87 5.98
C GLY A 851 29.07 -10.47 7.34
N SER A 852 29.77 -9.72 8.20
CA SER A 852 30.17 -10.16 9.54
C SER A 852 29.65 -9.24 10.65
N ALA A 853 29.25 -9.82 11.79
CA ALA A 853 28.88 -9.04 12.97
C ALA A 853 30.10 -8.41 13.69
N SER A 854 31.32 -8.72 13.25
CA SER A 854 32.55 -8.21 13.84
C SER A 854 32.78 -6.74 13.46
N LYS A 855 33.19 -5.92 14.45
CA LYS A 855 33.67 -4.55 14.23
C LYS A 855 35.11 -4.50 13.71
N ASN A 856 35.79 -5.64 13.63
CA ASN A 856 37.18 -5.74 13.18
C ASN A 856 37.31 -6.29 11.74
N THR A 857 36.20 -6.49 11.02
CA THR A 857 36.13 -7.12 9.69
C THR A 857 37.16 -6.55 8.72
N ARG A 858 37.22 -5.22 8.59
CA ARG A 858 38.19 -4.56 7.71
C ARG A 858 39.64 -4.92 8.03
N SER A 859 40.03 -4.83 9.30
CA SER A 859 41.40 -5.13 9.72
C SER A 859 41.78 -6.59 9.46
N VAL A 860 40.84 -7.52 9.62
CA VAL A 860 41.06 -8.95 9.32
C VAL A 860 41.28 -9.15 7.81
N LEU A 861 40.42 -8.57 6.96
CA LEU A 861 40.54 -8.68 5.50
C LEU A 861 41.83 -8.03 4.96
N GLU A 862 42.25 -6.90 5.53
CA GLU A 862 43.51 -6.22 5.19
C GLU A 862 44.71 -7.11 5.54
N LYS A 863 44.74 -7.73 6.72
CA LYS A 863 45.83 -8.62 7.15
C LYS A 863 45.88 -9.94 6.38
N LEU A 864 44.72 -10.48 6.02
CA LEU A 864 44.61 -11.64 5.12
C LEU A 864 45.02 -11.32 3.67
N GLY A 865 45.16 -10.03 3.33
CA GLY A 865 45.54 -9.58 1.98
C GLY A 865 44.44 -9.74 0.94
N ILE A 866 43.17 -9.77 1.36
CA ILE A 866 42.00 -10.01 0.47
C ILE A 866 40.98 -8.87 0.50
N TRP A 867 41.26 -7.77 1.20
CA TRP A 867 40.37 -6.60 1.27
C TRP A 867 39.90 -6.10 -0.11
N GLU A 868 40.84 -5.92 -1.04
CA GLU A 868 40.58 -5.43 -2.42
C GLU A 868 39.81 -6.43 -3.30
N LEU A 869 39.54 -7.65 -2.81
CA LEU A 869 38.78 -8.64 -3.58
C LEU A 869 37.27 -8.40 -3.48
N PHE A 870 36.78 -7.74 -2.44
CA PHE A 870 35.35 -7.53 -2.19
C PHE A 870 34.87 -6.17 -2.70
N ASP A 871 33.70 -6.16 -3.33
CA ASP A 871 33.03 -4.97 -3.85
C ASP A 871 32.18 -4.26 -2.76
N ALA A 872 31.84 -4.97 -1.68
CA ALA A 872 31.10 -4.45 -0.54
C ALA A 872 31.49 -5.14 0.79
N VAL A 873 31.36 -4.43 1.91
CA VAL A 873 31.60 -4.98 3.24
C VAL A 873 30.56 -4.44 4.21
N ALA A 874 29.77 -5.34 4.78
CA ALA A 874 28.87 -5.09 5.89
C ALA A 874 29.46 -5.68 7.17
N ASP A 875 29.75 -4.81 8.14
CA ASP A 875 30.40 -5.15 9.40
C ASP A 875 29.51 -4.82 10.62
N GLY A 876 30.04 -5.02 11.83
CA GLY A 876 29.34 -4.72 13.09
C GLY A 876 29.03 -3.23 13.36
N PHE A 877 29.36 -2.32 12.44
CA PHE A 877 28.92 -0.92 12.46
C PHE A 877 27.83 -0.61 11.43
N SER A 878 27.61 -1.53 10.48
CA SER A 878 26.77 -1.29 9.30
C SER A 878 25.27 -1.38 9.61
N VAL A 879 24.90 -2.10 10.68
CA VAL A 879 23.49 -2.35 11.05
C VAL A 879 23.27 -2.36 12.56
N VAL A 880 22.05 -2.02 12.99
CA VAL A 880 21.66 -2.04 14.41
C VAL A 880 21.35 -3.46 14.89
N ARG A 881 20.64 -4.25 14.07
CA ARG A 881 20.34 -5.66 14.36
C ARG A 881 21.30 -6.56 13.59
N VAL A 882 22.02 -7.41 14.31
CA VAL A 882 22.90 -8.43 13.72
C VAL A 882 22.19 -9.79 13.65
N LYS A 883 22.85 -10.80 13.06
CA LYS A 883 22.37 -12.19 12.97
C LYS A 883 21.79 -12.65 14.33
N PRO A 884 20.58 -13.23 14.38
CA PRO A 884 19.84 -13.85 13.27
C PRO A 884 18.98 -12.90 12.43
N ALA A 885 18.98 -11.59 12.68
CA ALA A 885 18.27 -10.66 11.80
C ALA A 885 18.96 -10.55 10.41
N PRO A 886 18.19 -10.46 9.31
CA PRO A 886 18.74 -10.44 7.94
C PRO A 886 19.44 -9.13 7.58
N ASP A 887 19.30 -8.08 8.40
CA ASP A 887 19.71 -6.70 8.14
C ASP A 887 21.15 -6.59 7.62
N LEU A 888 22.09 -7.36 8.18
CA LEU A 888 23.50 -7.36 7.79
C LEU A 888 23.70 -7.82 6.33
N PHE A 889 23.04 -8.90 5.91
CA PHE A 889 23.14 -9.41 4.55
C PHE A 889 22.33 -8.55 3.56
N LEU A 890 21.19 -8.02 3.99
CA LEU A 890 20.43 -7.05 3.22
C LEU A 890 21.26 -5.80 2.92
N HIS A 891 21.99 -5.28 3.92
CA HIS A 891 22.91 -4.16 3.74
C HIS A 891 24.03 -4.48 2.75
N ALA A 892 24.67 -5.66 2.87
CA ALA A 892 25.69 -6.10 1.92
C ALA A 892 25.14 -6.21 0.48
N SER A 893 23.95 -6.80 0.30
CA SER A 893 23.32 -6.93 -1.03
C SER A 893 22.93 -5.58 -1.65
N SER A 894 22.49 -4.63 -0.81
CA SER A 894 22.19 -3.26 -1.22
C SER A 894 23.44 -2.56 -1.73
N GLN A 895 24.58 -2.69 -1.03
CA GLN A 895 25.86 -2.13 -1.50
C GLN A 895 26.32 -2.77 -2.83
N LEU A 896 26.03 -4.05 -3.06
CA LEU A 896 26.29 -4.72 -4.33
C LEU A 896 25.36 -4.27 -5.47
N ASN A 897 24.28 -3.54 -5.16
CA ASN A 897 23.17 -3.24 -6.07
C ASN A 897 22.58 -4.52 -6.69
N LEU A 898 22.33 -5.53 -5.85
CA LEU A 898 21.75 -6.81 -6.26
C LEU A 898 20.59 -7.18 -5.33
N PRO A 899 19.46 -7.69 -5.87
CA PRO A 899 18.38 -8.18 -5.03
C PRO A 899 18.82 -9.44 -4.26
N PRO A 900 18.30 -9.68 -3.04
CA PRO A 900 18.71 -10.83 -2.22
C PRO A 900 18.62 -12.19 -2.92
N GLN A 901 17.62 -12.38 -3.78
CA GLN A 901 17.37 -13.62 -4.52
C GLN A 901 18.45 -13.93 -5.57
N SER A 902 19.24 -12.94 -5.97
CA SER A 902 20.39 -13.10 -6.89
C SER A 902 21.71 -13.28 -6.15
N CYS A 903 21.68 -13.33 -4.82
CA CYS A 903 22.85 -13.43 -3.97
C CYS A 903 22.88 -14.77 -3.21
N ALA A 904 24.05 -15.41 -3.19
CA ALA A 904 24.32 -16.56 -2.32
C ALA A 904 25.06 -16.11 -1.05
N VAL A 905 24.58 -16.55 0.11
CA VAL A 905 25.20 -16.24 1.42
C VAL A 905 25.88 -17.50 1.95
N PHE A 906 27.20 -17.44 2.15
CA PHE A 906 28.02 -18.52 2.69
C PHE A 906 28.24 -18.32 4.19
N GLU A 907 27.82 -19.29 5.00
CA GLU A 907 27.72 -19.12 6.45
C GLU A 907 27.93 -20.43 7.22
N ASP A 908 28.60 -20.37 8.39
CA ASP A 908 28.93 -21.54 9.21
C ASP A 908 28.08 -21.69 10.49
N ALA A 909 27.21 -20.72 10.82
CA ALA A 909 26.39 -20.72 12.01
C ALA A 909 24.87 -20.76 11.74
N GLU A 910 24.10 -21.44 12.60
CA GLU A 910 22.64 -21.54 12.48
C GLU A 910 21.95 -20.16 12.44
N ALA A 911 22.40 -19.22 13.28
CA ALA A 911 21.85 -17.87 13.33
C ALA A 911 22.08 -17.11 12.01
N GLY A 912 23.23 -17.31 11.36
CA GLY A 912 23.48 -16.71 10.05
C GLY A 912 22.70 -17.39 8.92
N ILE A 913 22.52 -18.71 8.97
CA ILE A 913 21.65 -19.41 8.01
C ILE A 913 20.21 -18.91 8.14
N GLN A 914 19.71 -18.72 9.36
CA GLN A 914 18.40 -18.13 9.58
C GLN A 914 18.33 -16.71 9.00
N ALA A 915 19.34 -15.87 9.26
CA ALA A 915 19.42 -14.52 8.69
C ALA A 915 19.43 -14.50 7.15
N ALA A 916 20.10 -15.46 6.51
CA ALA A 916 20.11 -15.57 5.05
C ALA A 916 18.73 -15.99 4.51
N LEU A 917 18.07 -16.96 5.14
CA LEU A 917 16.74 -17.42 4.75
C LEU A 917 15.68 -16.34 4.95
N ASP A 918 15.69 -15.67 6.10
CA ASP A 918 14.76 -14.57 6.41
C ASP A 918 14.96 -13.37 5.46
N GLY A 919 16.20 -13.16 5.02
CA GLY A 919 16.56 -12.16 4.01
C GLY A 919 16.24 -12.56 2.57
N LYS A 920 15.68 -13.76 2.33
CA LYS A 920 15.38 -14.33 1.01
C LYS A 920 16.62 -14.53 0.12
N PHE A 921 17.78 -14.79 0.73
CA PHE A 921 19.02 -15.15 0.04
C PHE A 921 19.11 -16.66 -0.24
N TRP A 922 19.96 -17.04 -1.19
CA TRP A 922 20.41 -18.43 -1.30
C TRP A 922 21.39 -18.76 -0.17
N ALA A 923 20.88 -19.25 0.95
CA ALA A 923 21.70 -19.73 2.06
C ALA A 923 22.54 -20.97 1.69
N VAL A 924 23.86 -20.89 1.88
CA VAL A 924 24.85 -21.96 1.69
C VAL A 924 25.55 -22.21 3.02
N GLY A 925 25.32 -23.38 3.60
CA GLY A 925 25.93 -23.79 4.86
C GLY A 925 27.33 -24.35 4.68
N VAL A 926 28.32 -23.80 5.36
CA VAL A 926 29.71 -24.29 5.37
C VAL A 926 29.95 -25.11 6.64
N GLY A 927 30.30 -26.39 6.50
CA GLY A 927 30.60 -27.30 7.61
C GLY A 927 29.52 -28.36 7.86
N PRO A 928 29.39 -28.91 9.08
CA PRO A 928 28.59 -30.10 9.34
C PRO A 928 27.08 -29.84 9.24
N VAL A 929 26.37 -30.75 8.55
CA VAL A 929 24.90 -30.68 8.32
C VAL A 929 24.09 -30.47 9.60
N LYS A 930 24.52 -31.05 10.74
CA LYS A 930 23.85 -30.86 12.03
C LYS A 930 23.72 -29.38 12.45
N ARG A 931 24.63 -28.52 11.98
CA ARG A 931 24.73 -27.11 12.36
C ARG A 931 24.05 -26.16 11.37
N VAL A 932 24.18 -26.45 10.07
CA VAL A 932 23.76 -25.56 8.97
C VAL A 932 22.73 -26.22 8.04
N GLY A 933 22.11 -27.32 8.47
CA GLY A 933 21.23 -28.15 7.65
C GLY A 933 19.92 -27.50 7.17
N LYS A 934 19.62 -26.29 7.65
CA LYS A 934 18.50 -25.46 7.14
C LYS A 934 18.87 -24.72 5.83
N ALA A 935 20.14 -24.70 5.44
CA ALA A 935 20.61 -24.06 4.21
C ALA A 935 20.07 -24.74 2.95
N HIS A 936 19.96 -24.00 1.85
CA HIS A 936 19.57 -24.55 0.55
C HIS A 936 20.60 -25.54 -0.02
N LEU A 937 21.88 -25.30 0.28
CA LEU A 937 23.00 -26.17 -0.03
C LEU A 937 23.95 -26.24 1.17
N VAL A 938 24.45 -27.42 1.51
CA VAL A 938 25.48 -27.59 2.54
C VAL A 938 26.74 -28.14 1.88
N ILE A 939 27.88 -27.49 2.15
CA ILE A 939 29.20 -27.85 1.65
C ILE A 939 30.16 -28.11 2.83
N PRO A 940 31.07 -29.09 2.75
CA PRO A 940 32.00 -29.38 3.84
C PRO A 940 33.10 -28.32 4.00
N GLY A 941 33.38 -27.56 2.95
CA GLY A 941 34.44 -26.55 2.83
C GLY A 941 34.59 -26.13 1.36
N PHE A 942 35.58 -25.29 1.05
CA PHE A 942 35.85 -24.80 -0.32
C PHE A 942 36.91 -25.62 -1.07
N GLU A 943 37.51 -26.63 -0.43
CA GLU A 943 38.47 -27.53 -1.07
C GLU A 943 37.83 -28.24 -2.28
N GLU A 944 38.53 -28.22 -3.41
CA GLU A 944 38.10 -28.81 -4.69
C GLU A 944 36.82 -28.22 -5.30
N MET A 945 36.29 -27.11 -4.79
CA MET A 945 35.09 -26.46 -5.32
C MET A 945 35.42 -25.20 -6.12
N ASN A 946 34.93 -25.12 -7.35
CA ASN A 946 34.96 -23.92 -8.18
C ASN A 946 33.55 -23.35 -8.36
N TRP A 947 33.44 -22.13 -8.90
CA TRP A 947 32.15 -21.44 -9.01
C TRP A 947 31.16 -22.18 -9.89
N LYS A 948 31.64 -22.81 -10.98
CA LYS A 948 30.80 -23.60 -11.87
C LYS A 948 30.22 -24.82 -11.16
N GLU A 949 31.05 -25.55 -10.42
CA GLU A 949 30.61 -26.73 -9.66
C GLU A 949 29.64 -26.35 -8.53
N PHE A 950 29.88 -25.22 -7.86
CA PHE A 950 28.93 -24.66 -6.90
C PHE A 950 27.57 -24.39 -7.56
N MET A 951 27.54 -23.70 -8.70
CA MET A 951 26.30 -23.43 -9.44
C MET A 951 25.61 -24.72 -9.91
N ASP A 952 26.36 -25.73 -10.33
CA ASP A 952 25.82 -27.03 -10.71
C ASP A 952 25.21 -27.76 -9.50
N ARG A 953 25.86 -27.73 -8.33
CA ARG A 953 25.32 -28.32 -7.08
C ARG A 953 24.08 -27.58 -6.59
N LEU A 954 24.07 -26.25 -6.67
CA LEU A 954 22.94 -25.40 -6.28
C LEU A 954 21.72 -25.64 -7.19
N ARG A 955 21.94 -25.80 -8.50
CA ARG A 955 20.89 -26.14 -9.48
C ARG A 955 20.33 -27.54 -9.33
N ASN A 956 21.20 -28.51 -9.03
CA ASN A 956 20.80 -29.91 -8.97
C ASN A 956 20.15 -30.29 -7.64
N GLY A 957 20.41 -29.53 -6.56
CA GLY A 957 19.90 -29.78 -5.20
C GLY A 957 20.42 -31.11 -4.65
N ASN A 958 21.09 -31.10 -3.49
CA ASN A 958 21.56 -32.36 -2.90
C ASN A 958 20.37 -33.30 -2.61
N ARG A 959 20.41 -34.48 -3.25
CA ARG A 959 19.87 -35.73 -2.72
C ARG A 959 20.79 -36.28 -1.65
#